data_AF-A0A7X7JJR9-F1
#
_entry.id   AF-A0A7X7JJR9-F1
#
_cell.length_a   1.000
_cell.length_b   1.000
_cell.length_c   1.000
_cell.angle_alpha   90.00
_cell.angle_beta   90.00
_cell.angle_gamma   90.00
#
_symmetry.space_group_name_H-M   'P 1'
#
loop_
_entity.id
_entity.type
_entity.pdbx_description
1 polymer ?
#
loop_
_entity_poly.entity_id
_entity_poly.type
_entity_poly.pdbx_seq_one_letter_code
_entity_poly.pdbx_strand_id
1 'polypeptide(L)'
;MSEPHTDDGPSPSLVGTLVAQRYQVEALLGSGGMGAVYRARHVHMQKVVALKVLHRETSERPEVVSRFEREAIAAGRIDHPNVAAATDFGRLGDGSFYLVLEYVAGQSLGSLLEEEGALPLPRALAIAEQIAAALAAAHRAEIVHRDLKPDNVMLLDPATRSTRPEADIVKVLDFGLAKLERKDADATQLTMIGAIYGTPQYMSPEQAGGGEVDARADLYALGLILYEMLAGKPPFAAEQLMPLLIKQMTEEPPPLPADVPRPVRKVVMKLLEKKPEDRFQSAEELLVALRELGKAAATPDSGRARLPSVTSLPMVPQVVDKLDELSSSARQASRPAVDFLLRELRKPIEIGGRVAPRWLPLSALVVVLGVVVTIVAVRGGEPSTGSLQGASGTASGATGDDEDDPPPRRKPVQLDPALRQVLEAAKNGSDTALYALQQRTDAERSVDEWLALSQALLMRKQVQAGLDAFAGAIAGDELAREEKALLGALRHLADDEAHADAILQFVAKHLGPIAGDFLFDVWSKTSAKTHATTRAFELLGTRGVQKQMSDALRIALDLRAAEKCEQYAKLLPRVEQVGDERTLTPLRELRKERGCGESGRDDCYPCLRKDKALDAAYTQAALRKAPQFPLLRRWRWKG
;
A
#
# COMPACT_ATOMS: atom_id res chain seq x y z
N MET A 1 -24.42 -25.89 -41.26
CA MET A 1 -25.45 -25.19 -40.47
C MET A 1 -25.01 -25.27 -39.03
N SER A 2 -24.50 -24.16 -38.49
CA SER A 2 -24.21 -24.01 -37.07
C SER A 2 -25.34 -23.17 -36.51
N GLU A 3 -26.16 -23.73 -35.61
CA GLU A 3 -27.15 -22.98 -34.87
C GLU A 3 -26.44 -22.18 -33.75
N PRO A 4 -26.85 -20.94 -33.48
CA PRO A 4 -26.28 -20.14 -32.41
C PRO A 4 -26.93 -20.53 -31.07
N HIS A 5 -26.10 -20.93 -30.11
CA HIS A 5 -26.48 -20.92 -28.70
C HIS A 5 -26.45 -19.48 -28.19
N THR A 6 -27.64 -18.91 -27.95
CA THR A 6 -27.82 -17.74 -27.08
C THR A 6 -29.08 -17.96 -26.25
N ASP A 7 -28.91 -18.23 -24.96
CA ASP A 7 -29.89 -17.89 -23.93
C ASP A 7 -29.18 -17.76 -22.56
N ASP A 8 -28.56 -16.60 -22.31
CA ASP A 8 -28.17 -16.18 -20.95
C ASP A 8 -29.39 -15.52 -20.29
N GLY A 9 -30.30 -16.35 -19.78
CA GLY A 9 -31.40 -15.92 -18.92
C GLY A 9 -31.03 -15.99 -17.42
N PRO A 10 -31.62 -15.17 -16.54
CA PRO A 10 -31.39 -15.26 -15.10
C PRO A 10 -31.85 -16.62 -14.56
N SER A 11 -31.06 -17.23 -13.67
CA SER A 11 -31.36 -18.49 -12.99
C SER A 11 -32.84 -18.55 -12.53
N PRO A 12 -33.55 -19.69 -12.71
CA PRO A 12 -34.98 -19.77 -12.42
C PRO A 12 -35.25 -19.46 -10.94
N SER A 13 -36.09 -18.45 -10.71
CA SER A 13 -36.48 -18.00 -9.37
C SER A 13 -37.11 -19.14 -8.56
N LEU A 14 -36.65 -19.34 -7.33
CA LEU A 14 -37.20 -20.35 -6.40
C LEU A 14 -38.59 -20.00 -5.85
N VAL A 15 -39.17 -18.85 -6.21
CA VAL A 15 -40.49 -18.41 -5.73
C VAL A 15 -41.57 -19.44 -6.10
N GLY A 16 -42.40 -19.81 -5.12
CA GLY A 16 -43.43 -20.82 -5.28
C GLY A 16 -42.95 -22.27 -5.07
N THR A 17 -41.64 -22.51 -4.96
CA THR A 17 -41.10 -23.85 -4.69
C THR A 17 -41.10 -24.20 -3.20
N LEU A 18 -41.09 -25.50 -2.90
CA LEU A 18 -40.93 -26.03 -1.55
C LEU A 18 -39.49 -26.53 -1.35
N VAL A 19 -38.68 -25.74 -0.65
CA VAL A 19 -37.27 -26.05 -0.36
C VAL A 19 -37.16 -27.01 0.82
N ALA A 20 -36.34 -28.06 0.66
CA ALA A 20 -36.04 -29.08 1.68
C ALA A 20 -37.29 -29.70 2.33
N GLN A 21 -38.41 -29.77 1.58
CA GLN A 21 -39.73 -30.20 2.04
C GLN A 21 -40.27 -29.45 3.28
N ARG A 22 -39.69 -28.29 3.62
CA ARG A 22 -39.99 -27.56 4.85
C ARG A 22 -40.26 -26.08 4.63
N TYR A 23 -39.70 -25.46 3.60
CA TYR A 23 -39.73 -24.01 3.42
C TYR A 23 -40.44 -23.65 2.11
N GLN A 24 -41.68 -23.18 2.20
CA GLN A 24 -42.41 -22.66 1.04
C GLN A 24 -41.88 -21.27 0.72
N VAL A 25 -41.28 -21.09 -0.45
CA VAL A 25 -40.72 -19.80 -0.88
C VAL A 25 -41.88 -18.89 -1.32
N GLU A 26 -42.03 -17.74 -0.65
CA GLU A 26 -43.13 -16.80 -0.87
C GLU A 26 -42.72 -15.65 -1.80
N ALA A 27 -41.52 -15.09 -1.63
CA ALA A 27 -41.04 -13.94 -2.41
C ALA A 27 -39.52 -13.85 -2.44
N LEU A 28 -38.95 -13.23 -3.48
CA LEU A 28 -37.56 -12.82 -3.51
C LEU A 28 -37.40 -11.51 -2.72
N LEU A 29 -36.44 -11.46 -1.78
CA LEU A 29 -36.11 -10.26 -1.00
C LEU A 29 -34.93 -9.49 -1.60
N GLY A 30 -33.97 -10.21 -2.20
CA GLY A 30 -32.81 -9.60 -2.86
C GLY A 30 -31.92 -10.65 -3.51
N SER A 31 -31.11 -10.23 -4.48
CA SER A 31 -30.14 -11.09 -5.17
C SER A 31 -28.80 -10.37 -5.29
N GLY A 32 -27.71 -11.09 -5.12
CA GLY A 32 -26.34 -10.59 -5.24
C GLY A 32 -25.41 -11.62 -5.87
N GLY A 33 -24.11 -11.34 -5.90
CA GLY A 33 -23.12 -12.18 -6.60
C GLY A 33 -22.93 -13.58 -6.04
N MET A 34 -23.26 -13.80 -4.76
CA MET A 34 -23.06 -15.09 -4.10
C MET A 34 -24.35 -15.93 -4.05
N GLY A 35 -25.51 -15.30 -4.23
CA GLY A 35 -26.79 -15.98 -4.08
C GLY A 35 -27.98 -15.03 -4.00
N ALA A 36 -29.13 -15.60 -3.71
CA ALA A 36 -30.40 -14.89 -3.55
C ALA A 36 -30.99 -15.15 -2.16
N VAL A 37 -31.62 -14.12 -1.59
CA VAL A 37 -32.33 -14.18 -0.31
C VAL A 37 -33.82 -14.13 -0.60
N TYR A 38 -34.54 -15.11 -0.07
CA TYR A 38 -35.98 -15.23 -0.24
C TYR A 38 -36.70 -15.13 1.10
N ARG A 39 -37.93 -14.59 1.08
CA ARG A 39 -38.88 -14.79 2.16
C ARG A 39 -39.51 -16.16 1.97
N ALA A 40 -39.45 -16.99 3.00
CA ALA A 40 -40.05 -18.31 2.99
C ALA A 40 -40.86 -18.55 4.26
N ARG A 41 -41.79 -19.50 4.20
CA ARG A 41 -42.57 -19.96 5.35
C ARG A 41 -42.20 -21.40 5.66
N HIS A 42 -41.79 -21.64 6.90
CA HIS A 42 -41.65 -23.00 7.39
C HIS A 42 -43.05 -23.63 7.50
N VAL A 43 -43.37 -24.62 6.67
CA VAL A 43 -44.75 -25.13 6.49
C VAL A 43 -45.32 -25.81 7.73
N HIS A 44 -44.49 -26.48 8.53
CA HIS A 44 -44.93 -27.12 9.78
C HIS A 44 -45.07 -26.15 10.95
N MET A 45 -44.07 -25.28 11.18
CA MET A 45 -44.08 -24.31 12.28
C MET A 45 -44.88 -23.03 11.95
N GLN A 46 -45.29 -22.85 10.70
CA GLN A 46 -45.95 -21.64 10.17
C GLN A 46 -45.17 -20.33 10.42
N LYS A 47 -43.86 -20.43 10.66
CA LYS A 47 -42.96 -19.31 10.93
C LYS A 47 -42.37 -18.77 9.63
N VAL A 48 -42.35 -17.45 9.46
CA VAL A 48 -41.68 -16.77 8.34
C VAL A 48 -40.18 -16.70 8.62
N VAL A 49 -39.37 -17.00 7.61
CA VAL A 49 -37.90 -17.05 7.66
C VAL A 49 -37.31 -16.40 6.41
N ALA A 50 -36.07 -15.96 6.50
CA ALA A 50 -35.27 -15.54 5.35
C ALA A 50 -34.42 -16.74 4.91
N LEU A 51 -34.49 -17.10 3.64
CA LEU A 51 -33.79 -18.23 3.06
C LEU A 51 -32.74 -17.71 2.08
N LYS A 52 -31.46 -17.73 2.48
CA LYS A 52 -30.34 -17.37 1.63
C LYS A 52 -29.85 -18.60 0.89
N VAL A 53 -29.95 -18.61 -0.43
CA VAL A 53 -29.55 -19.71 -1.30
C VAL A 53 -28.36 -19.27 -2.13
N LEU A 54 -27.27 -20.04 -2.11
CA LEU A 54 -26.08 -19.78 -2.92
C LEU A 54 -26.34 -20.11 -4.38
N HIS A 55 -25.74 -19.34 -5.30
CA HIS A 55 -25.76 -19.69 -6.72
C HIS A 55 -25.04 -21.03 -6.96
N ARG A 56 -25.45 -21.74 -8.00
CA ARG A 56 -24.92 -23.07 -8.30
C ARG A 56 -23.42 -23.04 -8.58
N GLU A 57 -22.96 -22.06 -9.36
CA GLU A 57 -21.54 -21.89 -9.71
C GLU A 57 -20.68 -21.66 -8.45
N THR A 58 -21.25 -21.01 -7.44
CA THR A 58 -20.60 -20.81 -6.13
C THR A 58 -20.54 -22.11 -5.33
N SER A 59 -21.60 -22.93 -5.44
CA SER A 59 -21.75 -24.20 -4.71
C SER A 59 -20.91 -25.35 -5.29
N GLU A 60 -20.42 -25.22 -6.52
CA GLU A 60 -19.54 -26.22 -7.17
C GLU A 60 -18.07 -26.13 -6.72
N ARG A 61 -17.71 -25.09 -5.93
CA ARG A 61 -16.36 -24.89 -5.38
C ARG A 61 -16.25 -25.48 -3.96
N PRO A 62 -15.57 -26.62 -3.75
CA PRO A 62 -15.57 -27.31 -2.45
C PRO A 62 -15.02 -26.46 -1.29
N GLU A 63 -14.07 -25.57 -1.58
CA GLU A 63 -13.49 -24.65 -0.60
C GLU A 63 -14.49 -23.61 -0.09
N VAL A 64 -15.33 -23.08 -0.99
CA VAL A 64 -16.37 -22.10 -0.66
C VAL A 64 -17.46 -22.76 0.18
N VAL A 65 -17.87 -23.96 -0.20
CA VAL A 65 -18.85 -24.77 0.53
C VAL A 65 -18.37 -25.10 1.95
N SER A 66 -17.15 -25.61 2.10
CA SER A 66 -16.58 -25.95 3.42
C SER A 66 -16.45 -24.72 4.33
N ARG A 67 -16.22 -23.53 3.76
CA ARG A 67 -16.23 -22.28 4.53
C ARG A 67 -17.64 -21.85 4.88
N PHE A 68 -18.59 -21.97 3.96
CA PHE A 68 -20.00 -21.60 4.18
C PHE A 68 -20.60 -22.41 5.30
N GLU A 69 -20.36 -23.72 5.33
CA GLU A 69 -20.77 -24.59 6.43
C GLU A 69 -20.14 -24.17 7.77
N ARG A 70 -18.83 -23.89 7.80
CA ARG A 70 -18.15 -23.43 9.02
C ARG A 70 -18.70 -22.11 9.54
N GLU A 71 -19.02 -21.18 8.65
CA GLU A 71 -19.54 -19.86 8.99
C GLU A 71 -21.01 -19.92 9.40
N ALA A 72 -21.83 -20.73 8.73
CA ALA A 72 -23.21 -21.01 9.13
C ALA A 72 -23.27 -21.62 10.55
N ILE A 73 -22.40 -22.60 10.83
CA ILE A 73 -22.29 -23.22 12.16
C ILE A 73 -21.83 -22.20 13.21
N ALA A 74 -20.87 -21.34 12.86
CA ALA A 74 -20.39 -20.30 13.76
C ALA A 74 -21.49 -19.26 14.05
N ALA A 75 -22.17 -18.75 13.02
CA ALA A 75 -23.26 -17.79 13.15
C ALA A 75 -24.41 -18.34 14.00
N GLY A 76 -24.72 -19.64 13.90
CA GLY A 76 -25.71 -20.31 14.73
C GLY A 76 -25.38 -20.37 16.24
N ARG A 77 -24.15 -20.05 16.65
CA ARG A 77 -23.74 -20.00 18.07
C ARG A 77 -24.02 -18.65 18.73
N ILE A 78 -24.36 -17.63 17.96
CA ILE A 78 -24.61 -16.29 18.49
C ILE A 78 -26.07 -16.19 18.91
N ASP A 79 -26.34 -16.23 20.21
CA ASP A 79 -27.65 -15.95 20.79
C ASP A 79 -27.66 -14.55 21.41
N HIS A 80 -28.30 -13.60 20.72
CA HIS A 80 -28.40 -12.22 21.18
C HIS A 80 -29.62 -11.51 20.56
N PRO A 81 -30.38 -10.69 21.31
CA PRO A 81 -31.58 -10.02 20.79
C PRO A 81 -31.32 -9.12 19.58
N ASN A 82 -30.14 -8.50 19.51
CA ASN A 82 -29.74 -7.61 18.41
C ASN A 82 -29.03 -8.32 17.23
N VAL A 83 -29.02 -9.66 17.20
CA VAL A 83 -28.48 -10.46 16.10
C VAL A 83 -29.62 -11.21 15.45
N ALA A 84 -29.65 -11.27 14.11
CA ALA A 84 -30.58 -12.15 13.40
C ALA A 84 -30.06 -13.59 13.44
N ALA A 85 -30.83 -14.49 14.05
CA ALA A 85 -30.37 -15.85 14.31
C ALA A 85 -30.33 -16.70 13.03
N ALA A 86 -29.23 -17.42 12.83
CA ALA A 86 -29.17 -18.54 11.89
C ALA A 86 -29.76 -19.79 12.55
N THR A 87 -30.76 -20.41 11.91
CA THR A 87 -31.57 -21.47 12.52
C THR A 87 -31.40 -22.84 11.89
N ASP A 88 -31.07 -22.91 10.61
CA ASP A 88 -30.87 -24.17 9.89
C ASP A 88 -29.99 -23.95 8.66
N PHE A 89 -29.31 -25.00 8.19
CA PHE A 89 -28.54 -24.98 6.96
C PHE A 89 -28.69 -26.31 6.22
N GLY A 90 -28.52 -26.30 4.91
CA GLY A 90 -28.59 -27.54 4.15
C GLY A 90 -28.24 -27.39 2.69
N ARG A 91 -28.56 -28.44 1.93
CA ARG A 91 -28.27 -28.55 0.50
C ARG A 91 -29.55 -28.86 -0.28
N LEU A 92 -29.72 -28.18 -1.40
CA LEU A 92 -30.78 -28.39 -2.37
C LEU A 92 -30.46 -29.59 -3.27
N GLY A 93 -31.48 -30.10 -3.96
CA GLY A 93 -31.35 -31.26 -4.85
C GLY A 93 -30.48 -31.02 -6.09
N ASP A 94 -30.30 -29.77 -6.50
CA ASP A 94 -29.38 -29.35 -7.56
C ASP A 94 -27.92 -29.18 -7.08
N GLY A 95 -27.68 -29.38 -5.78
CA GLY A 95 -26.38 -29.27 -5.15
C GLY A 95 -26.09 -27.90 -4.52
N SER A 96 -26.95 -26.91 -4.69
CA SER A 96 -26.81 -25.56 -4.12
C SER A 96 -27.00 -25.55 -2.60
N PHE A 97 -26.28 -24.71 -1.87
CA PHE A 97 -26.44 -24.62 -0.41
C PHE A 97 -27.44 -23.54 -0.01
N TYR A 98 -28.14 -23.76 1.10
CA TYR A 98 -29.04 -22.76 1.68
C TYR A 98 -28.80 -22.58 3.18
N LEU A 99 -29.07 -21.36 3.66
CA LEU A 99 -29.03 -20.95 5.06
C LEU A 99 -30.38 -20.32 5.43
N VAL A 100 -30.94 -20.76 6.55
CA VAL A 100 -32.21 -20.28 7.09
C VAL A 100 -31.93 -19.30 8.21
N LEU A 101 -32.30 -18.06 7.98
CA LEU A 101 -32.10 -16.92 8.86
C LEU A 101 -33.44 -16.45 9.42
N GLU A 102 -33.39 -15.79 10.56
CA GLU A 102 -34.51 -15.02 11.09
C GLU A 102 -34.97 -13.98 10.05
N TYR A 103 -36.27 -13.99 9.72
CA TYR A 103 -36.86 -12.92 8.94
C TYR A 103 -37.13 -11.71 9.83
N VAL A 104 -36.45 -10.59 9.56
CA VAL A 104 -36.66 -9.33 10.27
C VAL A 104 -37.63 -8.46 9.46
N ALA A 105 -38.86 -8.35 9.94
CA ALA A 105 -39.85 -7.44 9.36
C ALA A 105 -39.54 -6.00 9.78
N GLY A 106 -39.09 -5.18 8.83
CA GLY A 106 -38.60 -3.84 9.12
C GLY A 106 -37.94 -3.18 7.92
N GLN A 107 -37.24 -2.08 8.18
CA GLN A 107 -36.50 -1.31 7.19
C GLN A 107 -35.00 -1.40 7.48
N SER A 108 -34.16 -1.37 6.44
CA SER A 108 -32.71 -1.29 6.63
C SER A 108 -32.30 0.13 7.09
N LEU A 109 -31.20 0.25 7.82
CA LEU A 109 -30.64 1.55 8.19
C LEU A 109 -30.19 2.33 6.94
N GLY A 110 -29.77 1.64 5.88
CA GLY A 110 -29.42 2.27 4.61
C GLY A 110 -30.61 3.02 4.01
N SER A 111 -31.74 2.34 3.85
CA SER A 111 -32.97 2.96 3.33
C SER A 111 -33.47 4.09 4.23
N LEU A 112 -33.35 3.95 5.56
CA LEU A 112 -33.69 5.01 6.50
C LEU A 112 -32.83 6.27 6.30
N LEU A 113 -31.52 6.09 6.08
CA LEU A 113 -30.58 7.21 5.85
C LEU A 113 -30.82 7.88 4.50
N GLU A 114 -31.22 7.14 3.47
CA GLU A 114 -31.63 7.70 2.18
C GLU A 114 -32.91 8.56 2.31
N GLU A 115 -33.84 8.16 3.18
CA GLU A 115 -35.12 8.85 3.39
C GLU A 115 -35.01 10.06 4.33
N GLU A 116 -34.36 9.90 5.49
CA GLU A 116 -34.31 10.92 6.55
C GLU A 116 -33.01 11.76 6.53
N GLY A 117 -31.93 11.25 5.92
CA GLY A 117 -30.60 11.86 6.02
C GLY A 117 -30.01 11.73 7.43
N ALA A 118 -29.66 12.86 8.05
CA ALA A 118 -29.08 12.87 9.40
C ALA A 118 -30.14 12.55 10.47
N LEU A 119 -29.84 11.61 11.36
CA LEU A 119 -30.70 11.20 12.45
C LEU A 119 -30.48 12.06 13.71
N PRO A 120 -31.52 12.28 14.53
CA PRO A 120 -31.37 12.92 15.84
C PRO A 120 -30.38 12.17 16.73
N LEU A 121 -29.52 12.91 17.44
CA LEU A 121 -28.46 12.34 18.27
C LEU A 121 -28.92 11.22 19.22
N PRO A 122 -30.03 11.35 19.98
CA PRO A 122 -30.49 10.28 20.86
C PRO A 122 -30.82 8.98 20.12
N ARG A 123 -31.40 9.09 18.92
CA ARG A 123 -31.76 7.95 18.05
C ARG A 123 -30.49 7.29 17.50
N ALA A 124 -29.55 8.08 16.98
CA ALA A 124 -28.28 7.57 16.46
C ALA A 124 -27.45 6.84 17.53
N LEU A 125 -27.38 7.37 18.76
CA LEU A 125 -26.70 6.72 19.88
C LEU A 125 -27.39 5.41 20.30
N ALA A 126 -28.73 5.39 20.35
CA ALA A 126 -29.48 4.18 20.70
C ALA A 126 -29.33 3.06 19.65
N ILE A 127 -29.26 3.41 18.37
CA ILE A 127 -28.97 2.46 17.28
C ILE A 127 -27.54 1.94 17.41
N ALA A 128 -26.55 2.83 17.55
CA ALA A 128 -25.14 2.45 17.67
C ALA A 128 -24.87 1.57 18.90
N GLU A 129 -25.55 1.83 20.02
CA GLU A 129 -25.45 0.99 21.23
C GLU A 129 -25.90 -0.46 20.94
N GLN A 130 -27.03 -0.63 20.26
CA GLN A 130 -27.54 -1.95 19.90
C GLN A 130 -26.64 -2.69 18.91
N ILE A 131 -26.05 -1.98 17.93
CA ILE A 131 -25.06 -2.56 17.01
C ILE A 131 -23.81 -2.99 17.79
N ALA A 132 -23.28 -2.14 18.68
CA ALA A 132 -22.12 -2.48 19.52
C ALA A 132 -22.40 -3.70 20.42
N ALA A 133 -23.62 -3.83 20.97
CA ALA A 133 -24.02 -5.01 21.74
C ALA A 133 -24.04 -6.29 20.90
N ALA A 134 -24.55 -6.22 19.65
CA ALA A 134 -24.51 -7.32 18.70
C ALA A 134 -23.06 -7.73 18.35
N LEU A 135 -22.19 -6.75 18.05
CA LEU A 135 -20.77 -6.99 17.78
C LEU A 135 -20.07 -7.63 18.98
N ALA A 136 -20.32 -7.16 20.20
CA ALA A 136 -19.76 -7.75 21.41
C ALA A 136 -20.16 -9.22 21.58
N ALA A 137 -21.42 -9.57 21.31
CA ALA A 137 -21.86 -10.97 21.34
C ALA A 137 -21.14 -11.84 20.31
N ALA A 138 -20.99 -11.35 19.07
CA ALA A 138 -20.29 -12.06 18.02
C ALA A 138 -18.77 -12.20 18.29
N HIS A 139 -18.12 -11.13 18.75
CA HIS A 139 -16.69 -11.09 19.04
C HIS A 139 -16.32 -12.04 20.18
N ARG A 140 -17.18 -12.20 21.21
CA ARG A 140 -17.00 -13.23 22.25
C ARG A 140 -17.10 -14.66 21.73
N ALA A 141 -17.83 -14.88 20.65
CA ALA A 141 -17.88 -16.15 19.93
C ALA A 141 -16.75 -16.28 18.88
N GLU A 142 -15.76 -15.38 18.88
CA GLU A 142 -14.63 -15.31 17.94
C GLU A 142 -15.06 -15.09 16.47
N ILE A 143 -16.22 -14.45 16.27
CA ILE A 143 -16.79 -14.17 14.95
C ILE A 143 -16.66 -12.68 14.66
N VAL A 144 -15.92 -12.34 13.61
CA VAL A 144 -15.80 -10.97 13.08
C VAL A 144 -16.78 -10.82 11.91
N HIS A 145 -17.55 -9.74 11.88
CA HIS A 145 -18.58 -9.50 10.87
C HIS A 145 -17.99 -9.25 9.47
N ARG A 146 -17.00 -8.36 9.36
CA ARG A 146 -16.22 -8.01 8.15
C ARG A 146 -16.95 -7.28 7.02
N ASP A 147 -18.27 -7.39 6.91
CA ASP A 147 -19.09 -6.61 5.96
C ASP A 147 -20.16 -5.79 6.68
N LEU A 148 -19.81 -5.11 7.78
CA LEU A 148 -20.78 -4.30 8.52
C LEU A 148 -21.07 -3.01 7.72
N LYS A 149 -22.35 -2.79 7.39
CA LYS A 149 -22.84 -1.63 6.63
C LYS A 149 -24.31 -1.35 6.98
N PRO A 150 -24.86 -0.17 6.66
CA PRO A 150 -26.25 0.16 6.95
C PRO A 150 -27.27 -0.84 6.42
N ASP A 151 -27.04 -1.44 5.24
CA ASP A 151 -27.94 -2.46 4.66
C ASP A 151 -28.03 -3.75 5.48
N ASN A 152 -26.99 -4.05 6.27
CA ASN A 152 -26.93 -5.22 7.15
C ASN A 152 -27.45 -4.91 8.57
N VAL A 153 -28.03 -3.73 8.78
CA VAL A 153 -28.64 -3.30 10.05
C VAL A 153 -30.13 -3.04 9.82
N MET A 154 -30.99 -3.86 10.44
CA MET A 154 -32.45 -3.75 10.31
C MET A 154 -33.08 -3.10 11.53
N LEU A 155 -34.02 -2.18 11.30
CA LEU A 155 -34.88 -1.59 12.32
C LEU A 155 -36.28 -2.24 12.22
N LEU A 156 -36.74 -2.86 13.32
CA LEU A 156 -38.01 -3.60 13.33
C LEU A 156 -39.23 -2.67 13.22
N ASP A 157 -40.18 -3.06 12.38
CA ASP A 157 -41.43 -2.32 12.19
C ASP A 157 -42.23 -2.23 13.52
N PRO A 158 -42.55 -1.02 14.01
CA PRO A 158 -43.40 -0.81 15.18
C PRO A 158 -44.74 -1.55 15.15
N ALA A 159 -45.34 -1.73 13.98
CA ALA A 159 -46.65 -2.36 13.81
C ALA A 159 -46.62 -3.88 14.04
N THR A 160 -45.44 -4.51 13.92
CA THR A 160 -45.28 -5.97 14.08
C THR A 160 -45.10 -6.40 15.54
N ARG A 161 -45.17 -5.45 16.50
CA ARG A 161 -44.85 -5.68 17.91
C ARG A 161 -46.10 -5.82 18.78
N SER A 162 -46.09 -6.82 19.67
CA SER A 162 -47.13 -7.06 20.69
C SER A 162 -47.06 -6.10 21.89
N THR A 163 -45.90 -5.49 22.12
CA THR A 163 -45.70 -4.36 23.04
C THR A 163 -45.08 -3.22 22.26
N ARG A 164 -45.55 -1.98 22.44
CA ARG A 164 -45.00 -0.79 21.76
C ARG A 164 -43.92 -0.14 22.62
N PRO A 165 -42.62 -0.49 22.53
CA PRO A 165 -41.60 0.48 22.93
C PRO A 165 -41.61 1.65 21.94
N GLU A 166 -41.42 2.87 22.45
CA GLU A 166 -41.29 4.10 21.65
C GLU A 166 -39.97 4.14 20.84
N ALA A 167 -39.04 3.22 21.09
CA ALA A 167 -37.70 3.19 20.50
C ALA A 167 -37.54 2.13 19.40
N ASP A 168 -36.58 2.37 18.51
CA ASP A 168 -36.15 1.42 17.48
C ASP A 168 -35.51 0.19 18.10
N ILE A 169 -35.85 -0.99 17.57
CA ILE A 169 -35.17 -2.25 17.88
C ILE A 169 -34.31 -2.61 16.69
N VAL A 170 -33.02 -2.83 16.93
CA VAL A 170 -32.02 -3.14 15.88
C VAL A 170 -31.72 -4.63 15.85
N LYS A 171 -31.64 -5.20 14.64
CA LYS A 171 -31.05 -6.51 14.37
C LYS A 171 -29.96 -6.39 13.30
N VAL A 172 -28.77 -6.88 13.62
CA VAL A 172 -27.65 -6.99 12.68
C VAL A 172 -27.73 -8.36 11.98
N LEU A 173 -27.62 -8.33 10.65
CA LEU A 173 -27.73 -9.49 9.76
C LEU A 173 -26.36 -10.09 9.42
N ASP A 174 -26.32 -11.29 8.83
CA ASP A 174 -25.19 -11.83 8.06
C ASP A 174 -23.80 -11.87 8.73
N PHE A 175 -23.73 -12.11 10.05
CA PHE A 175 -22.45 -12.30 10.75
C PHE A 175 -21.59 -13.40 10.13
N GLY A 176 -20.37 -13.04 9.75
CA GLY A 176 -19.30 -13.98 9.45
C GLY A 176 -19.38 -14.65 8.08
N LEU A 177 -20.41 -14.41 7.26
CA LEU A 177 -20.58 -15.01 5.92
C LEU A 177 -19.64 -14.41 4.84
N ALA A 178 -18.92 -13.33 5.16
CA ALA A 178 -17.98 -12.65 4.25
C ALA A 178 -16.54 -13.20 4.34
N LYS A 179 -16.29 -14.21 5.20
CA LYS A 179 -14.95 -14.82 5.36
C LYS A 179 -14.69 -15.95 4.34
N LEU A 180 -15.71 -16.35 3.58
CA LEU A 180 -15.62 -17.19 2.38
C LEU A 180 -14.54 -16.73 1.39
N GLU A 181 -14.33 -15.43 1.27
CA GLU A 181 -13.63 -14.81 0.13
C GLU A 181 -12.12 -14.59 0.31
N ARG A 182 -11.62 -14.48 1.56
CA ARG A 182 -10.29 -13.87 1.80
C ARG A 182 -9.15 -14.85 2.12
N LYS A 183 -9.40 -16.15 2.23
CA LYS A 183 -8.40 -17.12 2.73
C LYS A 183 -7.89 -18.11 1.68
N ASP A 184 -7.89 -17.77 0.40
CA ASP A 184 -7.10 -18.52 -0.60
C ASP A 184 -5.92 -17.65 -1.03
N ALA A 185 -4.74 -18.05 -0.55
CA ALA A 185 -3.47 -17.51 -1.02
C ALA A 185 -3.07 -18.04 -2.41
N ASP A 186 -3.79 -19.02 -2.96
CA ASP A 186 -3.45 -19.69 -4.24
C ASP A 186 -4.50 -19.55 -5.35
N ALA A 187 -5.69 -19.02 -5.06
CA ALA A 187 -6.69 -18.78 -6.09
C ALA A 187 -7.28 -17.38 -5.91
N THR A 188 -6.76 -16.39 -6.63
CA THR A 188 -7.53 -15.35 -7.34
C THR A 188 -6.65 -14.25 -7.95
N GLN A 189 -6.02 -14.57 -9.08
CA GLN A 189 -5.57 -13.57 -10.06
C GLN A 189 -6.70 -13.10 -11.01
N LEU A 190 -7.95 -13.60 -10.85
CA LEU A 190 -9.04 -13.35 -11.81
C LEU A 190 -10.34 -12.74 -11.24
N THR A 191 -10.50 -12.48 -9.94
CA THR A 191 -11.71 -11.81 -9.40
C THR A 191 -11.52 -10.37 -8.96
N MET A 192 -10.30 -9.83 -8.98
CA MET A 192 -10.02 -8.47 -8.48
C MET A 192 -10.58 -7.33 -9.36
N ILE A 193 -11.18 -7.62 -10.52
CA ILE A 193 -11.69 -6.59 -11.44
C ILE A 193 -13.23 -6.59 -11.54
N GLY A 194 -13.93 -7.57 -10.94
CA GLY A 194 -15.40 -7.66 -11.02
C GLY A 194 -16.13 -8.18 -9.79
N ALA A 195 -15.44 -8.49 -8.69
CA ALA A 195 -16.04 -9.14 -7.52
C ALA A 195 -15.57 -8.53 -6.19
N ILE A 196 -15.50 -7.19 -6.09
CA ILE A 196 -15.53 -6.54 -4.77
C ILE A 196 -16.98 -6.59 -4.30
N TYR A 197 -17.36 -7.72 -3.70
CA TYR A 197 -18.68 -7.90 -3.11
C TYR A 197 -18.64 -7.37 -1.67
N GLY A 198 -19.16 -6.16 -1.55
CA GLY A 198 -19.21 -5.34 -0.33
C GLY A 198 -19.32 -3.89 -0.76
N THR A 199 -20.05 -3.06 -0.02
CA THR A 199 -20.09 -1.63 -0.35
C THR A 199 -18.76 -1.03 0.15
N PRO A 200 -17.80 -0.69 -0.74
CA PRO A 200 -16.44 -0.22 -0.37
C PRO A 200 -16.48 0.99 0.58
N GLN A 201 -17.61 1.68 0.59
CA GLN A 201 -17.97 2.79 1.45
C GLN A 201 -17.76 2.53 2.95
N TYR A 202 -17.85 1.28 3.41
CA TYR A 202 -17.76 0.91 4.84
C TYR A 202 -16.55 0.04 5.21
N MET A 203 -15.61 -0.18 4.28
CA MET A 203 -14.42 -0.99 4.54
C MET A 203 -13.42 -0.26 5.45
N SER A 204 -12.81 -1.00 6.38
CA SER A 204 -11.71 -0.47 7.19
C SER A 204 -10.40 -0.31 6.41
N PRO A 205 -9.45 0.52 6.87
CA PRO A 205 -8.16 0.74 6.20
C PRO A 205 -7.39 -0.55 5.95
N GLU A 206 -7.37 -1.47 6.92
CA GLU A 206 -6.73 -2.77 6.82
C GLU A 206 -7.46 -3.71 5.85
N GLN A 207 -8.79 -3.61 5.73
CA GLN A 207 -9.55 -4.35 4.71
C GLN A 207 -9.30 -3.80 3.30
N ALA A 208 -9.28 -2.48 3.14
CA ALA A 208 -8.97 -1.79 1.90
C ALA A 208 -7.52 -2.04 1.45
N GLY A 209 -6.59 -2.16 2.41
CA GLY A 209 -5.18 -2.45 2.17
C GLY A 209 -4.83 -3.92 1.97
N GLY A 210 -5.77 -4.85 2.18
CA GLY A 210 -5.53 -6.30 2.11
C GLY A 210 -4.67 -6.84 3.27
N GLY A 211 -4.64 -6.14 4.40
CA GLY A 211 -3.94 -6.55 5.62
C GLY A 211 -4.70 -7.60 6.44
N GLU A 212 -4.14 -7.96 7.60
CA GLU A 212 -4.84 -8.83 8.55
C GLU A 212 -6.05 -8.11 9.16
N VAL A 213 -7.20 -8.80 9.22
CA VAL A 213 -8.48 -8.24 9.65
C VAL A 213 -8.94 -8.94 10.93
N ASP A 214 -9.04 -8.16 12.01
CA ASP A 214 -9.57 -8.59 13.31
C ASP A 214 -10.89 -7.86 13.67
N ALA A 215 -11.37 -8.06 14.90
CA ALA A 215 -12.62 -7.48 15.42
C ALA A 215 -12.68 -5.94 15.35
N ARG A 216 -11.54 -5.25 15.33
CA ARG A 216 -11.45 -3.78 15.30
C ARG A 216 -11.81 -3.21 13.93
N ALA A 217 -11.88 -4.04 12.89
CA ALA A 217 -12.43 -3.65 11.59
C ALA A 217 -13.94 -3.36 11.67
N ASP A 218 -14.69 -4.18 12.42
CA ASP A 218 -16.14 -3.96 12.62
C ASP A 218 -16.40 -2.67 13.42
N LEU A 219 -15.51 -2.32 14.34
CA LEU A 219 -15.59 -1.08 15.11
C LEU A 219 -15.37 0.15 14.24
N TYR A 220 -14.44 0.08 13.28
CA TYR A 220 -14.25 1.15 12.29
C TYR A 220 -15.47 1.32 11.41
N ALA A 221 -16.05 0.21 10.92
CA ALA A 221 -17.27 0.22 10.14
C ALA A 221 -18.45 0.84 10.93
N LEU A 222 -18.61 0.49 12.20
CA LEU A 222 -19.59 1.15 13.09
C LEU A 222 -19.29 2.64 13.27
N GLY A 223 -18.01 3.04 13.31
CA GLY A 223 -17.60 4.44 13.29
C GLY A 223 -18.09 5.19 12.05
N LEU A 224 -17.99 4.57 10.87
CA LEU A 224 -18.47 5.15 9.61
C LEU A 224 -20.00 5.26 9.60
N ILE A 225 -20.71 4.23 10.05
CA ILE A 225 -22.17 4.23 10.17
C ILE A 225 -22.63 5.31 11.15
N LEU A 226 -22.01 5.43 12.32
CA LEU A 226 -22.35 6.45 13.31
C LEU A 226 -22.01 7.86 12.80
N TYR A 227 -20.92 8.03 12.07
CA TYR A 227 -20.61 9.29 11.40
C TYR A 227 -21.73 9.68 10.44
N GLU A 228 -22.14 8.76 9.58
CA GLU A 228 -23.17 9.00 8.57
C GLU A 228 -24.54 9.28 9.20
N MET A 229 -24.93 8.53 10.24
CA MET A 229 -26.15 8.84 11.01
C MET A 229 -26.14 10.27 11.55
N LEU A 230 -24.99 10.82 11.93
CA LEU A 230 -24.89 12.16 12.52
C LEU A 230 -24.71 13.28 11.48
N ALA A 231 -24.03 12.99 10.37
CA ALA A 231 -23.71 13.96 9.32
C ALA A 231 -24.67 13.92 8.13
N GLY A 232 -25.48 12.86 8.02
CA GLY A 232 -26.37 12.57 6.89
C GLY A 232 -25.66 12.08 5.63
N LYS A 233 -24.33 11.87 5.69
CA LYS A 233 -23.51 11.36 4.58
C LYS A 233 -22.22 10.72 5.11
N PRO A 234 -21.62 9.78 4.37
CA PRO A 234 -20.37 9.16 4.80
C PRO A 234 -19.20 10.15 4.79
N PRO A 235 -18.15 9.93 5.60
CA PRO A 235 -17.01 10.85 5.69
C PRO A 235 -16.12 10.85 4.44
N PHE A 236 -16.09 9.75 3.70
CA PHE A 236 -15.31 9.60 2.47
C PHE A 236 -16.25 9.31 1.32
N ALA A 237 -16.08 9.99 0.20
CA ALA A 237 -16.82 9.70 -1.03
C ALA A 237 -15.91 9.88 -2.24
N ALA A 238 -16.10 9.03 -3.25
CA ALA A 238 -15.49 9.19 -4.56
C ALA A 238 -16.34 8.49 -5.63
N GLU A 239 -16.28 9.01 -6.86
CA GLU A 239 -17.00 8.44 -8.01
C GLU A 239 -16.44 7.08 -8.45
N GLN A 240 -15.16 6.84 -8.18
CA GLN A 240 -14.47 5.61 -8.52
C GLN A 240 -14.07 4.87 -7.25
N LEU A 241 -14.10 3.54 -7.33
CA LEU A 241 -13.78 2.63 -6.25
C LEU A 241 -12.38 2.85 -5.67
N MET A 242 -11.36 3.01 -6.52
CA MET A 242 -9.97 3.12 -6.07
C MET A 242 -9.68 4.39 -5.28
N PRO A 243 -10.07 5.60 -5.75
CA PRO A 243 -10.00 6.80 -4.92
C PRO A 243 -10.71 6.65 -3.58
N LEU A 244 -11.87 6.00 -3.50
CA LEU A 244 -12.57 5.76 -2.23
C LEU A 244 -11.73 4.90 -1.28
N LEU A 245 -11.13 3.81 -1.77
CA LEU A 245 -10.26 2.95 -0.97
C LEU A 245 -9.01 3.70 -0.48
N ILE A 246 -8.40 4.54 -1.33
CA ILE A 246 -7.26 5.39 -0.94
C ILE A 246 -7.68 6.34 0.18
N LYS A 247 -8.81 7.04 0.05
CA LYS A 247 -9.34 7.91 1.11
C LYS A 247 -9.56 7.17 2.42
N GLN A 248 -10.14 5.97 2.34
CA GLN A 248 -10.30 5.10 3.52
C GLN A 248 -8.96 4.78 4.18
N MET A 249 -7.90 4.54 3.40
CA MET A 249 -6.57 4.21 3.92
C MET A 249 -5.80 5.41 4.47
N THR A 250 -5.91 6.60 3.86
CA THR A 250 -4.96 7.70 4.11
C THR A 250 -5.59 9.01 4.59
N GLU A 251 -6.85 9.29 4.25
CA GLU A 251 -7.47 10.59 4.53
C GLU A 251 -8.12 10.60 5.94
N GLU A 252 -7.85 11.63 6.73
CA GLU A 252 -8.56 11.83 8.01
C GLU A 252 -10.04 12.17 7.77
N PRO A 253 -10.97 11.63 8.56
CA PRO A 253 -12.39 11.93 8.40
C PRO A 253 -12.66 13.42 8.63
N PRO A 254 -13.49 14.08 7.79
CA PRO A 254 -13.86 15.48 8.01
C PRO A 254 -14.52 15.68 9.38
N PRO A 255 -14.36 16.82 10.05
CA PRO A 255 -14.96 17.04 11.36
C PRO A 255 -16.50 16.95 11.28
N LEU A 256 -17.10 16.26 12.26
CA LEU A 256 -18.56 16.23 12.41
C LEU A 256 -19.13 17.63 12.66
N PRO A 257 -20.42 17.86 12.32
CA PRO A 257 -21.12 19.11 12.59
C PRO A 257 -20.96 19.63 14.03
N ALA A 258 -20.91 20.95 14.19
CA ALA A 258 -20.56 21.60 15.45
C ALA A 258 -21.59 21.39 16.58
N ASP A 259 -22.85 21.15 16.20
CA ASP A 259 -24.01 20.81 17.03
C ASP A 259 -23.95 19.39 17.60
N VAL A 260 -23.16 18.48 17.02
CA VAL A 260 -22.87 17.18 17.64
C VAL A 260 -21.97 17.40 18.87
N PRO A 261 -22.36 17.00 20.10
CA PRO A 261 -21.56 17.27 21.30
C PRO A 261 -20.12 16.75 21.22
N ARG A 262 -19.18 17.52 21.77
CA ARG A 262 -17.73 17.17 21.77
C ARG A 262 -17.43 15.75 22.26
N PRO A 263 -18.07 15.23 23.33
CA PRO A 263 -17.85 13.84 23.77
C PRO A 263 -18.22 12.81 22.70
N VAL A 264 -19.32 13.02 21.97
CA VAL A 264 -19.76 12.14 20.88
C VAL A 264 -18.77 12.20 19.72
N ARG A 265 -18.36 13.40 19.30
CA ARG A 265 -17.36 13.55 18.23
C ARG A 265 -16.05 12.82 18.57
N LYS A 266 -15.60 12.87 19.82
CA LYS A 266 -14.39 12.14 20.25
C LYS A 266 -14.53 10.63 20.08
N VAL A 267 -15.68 10.05 20.42
CA VAL A 267 -15.93 8.61 20.26
C VAL A 267 -15.94 8.24 18.77
N VAL A 268 -16.62 9.00 17.93
CA VAL A 268 -16.65 8.75 16.48
C VAL A 268 -15.26 8.84 15.87
N MET A 269 -14.50 9.90 16.19
CA MET A 269 -13.15 10.06 15.65
C MET A 269 -12.20 8.96 16.13
N LYS A 270 -12.31 8.52 17.39
CA LYS A 270 -11.53 7.37 17.90
C LYS A 270 -11.86 6.07 17.16
N LEU A 271 -13.12 5.83 16.77
CA LEU A 271 -13.48 4.66 15.95
C LEU A 271 -12.87 4.73 14.54
N LEU A 272 -12.72 5.95 14.01
CA LEU A 272 -12.21 6.21 12.66
C LEU A 272 -10.69 6.40 12.58
N GLU A 273 -9.96 6.14 13.65
CA GLU A 273 -8.49 6.12 13.62
C GLU A 273 -7.99 5.08 12.61
N LYS A 274 -6.98 5.44 11.83
CA LYS A 274 -6.52 4.58 10.73
C LYS A 274 -5.82 3.32 11.24
N LYS A 275 -5.07 3.45 12.32
CA LYS A 275 -4.39 2.33 12.97
C LYS A 275 -5.34 1.60 13.93
N PRO A 276 -5.52 0.28 13.80
CA PRO A 276 -6.39 -0.49 14.70
C PRO A 276 -6.04 -0.34 16.19
N GLU A 277 -4.76 -0.20 16.53
CA GLU A 277 -4.27 -0.01 17.90
C GLU A 277 -4.71 1.31 18.54
N ASP A 278 -5.06 2.32 17.75
CA ASP A 278 -5.50 3.64 18.25
C ASP A 278 -7.03 3.71 18.45
N ARG A 279 -7.76 2.67 18.01
CA ARG A 279 -9.22 2.55 18.15
C ARG A 279 -9.63 2.04 19.55
N PHE A 280 -10.94 1.88 19.76
CA PHE A 280 -11.44 1.00 20.81
C PHE A 280 -10.94 -0.43 20.56
N GLN A 281 -10.50 -1.12 21.61
CA GLN A 281 -9.89 -2.44 21.46
C GLN A 281 -10.92 -3.58 21.54
N SER A 282 -12.16 -3.29 21.95
CA SER A 282 -13.27 -4.25 21.98
C SER A 282 -14.63 -3.56 21.80
N ALA A 283 -15.62 -4.32 21.32
CA ALA A 283 -17.00 -3.85 21.24
C ALA A 283 -17.61 -3.58 22.63
N GLU A 284 -17.17 -4.29 23.68
CA GLU A 284 -17.55 -4.04 25.06
C GLU A 284 -17.08 -2.67 25.56
N GLU A 285 -15.82 -2.29 25.27
CA GLU A 285 -15.29 -0.97 25.61
C GLU A 285 -16.12 0.14 24.94
N LEU A 286 -16.44 -0.06 23.66
CA LEU A 286 -17.28 0.88 22.91
C LEU A 286 -18.70 0.95 23.47
N LEU A 287 -19.31 -0.19 23.81
CA LEU A 287 -20.66 -0.26 24.35
C LEU A 287 -20.79 0.53 25.66
N VAL A 288 -19.79 0.44 26.54
CA VAL A 288 -19.73 1.25 27.77
C VAL A 288 -19.68 2.73 27.43
N ALA A 289 -18.82 3.14 26.49
CA ALA A 289 -18.70 4.53 26.08
C ALA A 289 -20.02 5.08 25.49
N LEU A 290 -20.71 4.31 24.64
CA LEU A 290 -22.00 4.70 24.04
C LEU A 290 -23.11 4.85 25.09
N ARG A 291 -23.17 3.95 26.08
CA ARG A 291 -24.13 4.04 27.19
C ARG A 291 -23.96 5.29 28.04
N GLU A 292 -22.72 5.66 28.35
CA GLU A 292 -22.44 6.88 29.10
C GLU A 292 -22.83 8.14 28.30
N LEU A 293 -22.61 8.14 26.98
CA LEU A 293 -23.09 9.22 26.10
C LEU A 293 -24.62 9.28 26.04
N GLY A 294 -25.30 8.13 25.96
CA GLY A 294 -26.76 8.04 25.95
C GLY A 294 -27.39 8.60 27.23
N LYS A 295 -26.83 8.29 28.40
CA LYS A 295 -27.28 8.86 29.69
C LYS A 295 -27.14 10.38 29.73
N ALA A 296 -26.01 10.91 29.25
CA ALA A 296 -25.77 12.35 29.21
C ALA A 296 -26.67 13.09 28.20
N ALA A 297 -27.09 12.42 27.12
CA ALA A 297 -28.02 12.96 26.15
C ALA A 297 -29.49 12.90 26.62
N ALA A 298 -29.83 11.94 27.49
CA ALA A 298 -31.19 11.76 28.03
C ALA A 298 -31.54 12.69 29.19
N THR A 299 -30.55 13.28 29.88
CA THR A 299 -30.80 14.34 30.85
C THR A 299 -31.18 15.62 30.12
N PRO A 300 -32.42 16.13 30.24
CA PRO A 300 -32.82 17.39 29.64
C PRO A 300 -31.95 18.50 30.21
N ASP A 301 -31.53 19.42 29.35
CA ASP A 301 -30.83 20.64 29.71
C ASP A 301 -31.70 21.54 30.63
N SER A 302 -31.79 21.20 31.92
CA SER A 302 -32.04 22.18 32.99
C SER A 302 -30.73 22.91 33.27
N GLY A 303 -30.25 23.61 32.25
CA GLY A 303 -28.90 24.16 32.21
C GLY A 303 -28.70 25.16 31.09
N ARG A 304 -29.77 25.89 30.69
CA ARG A 304 -29.60 27.28 30.23
C ARG A 304 -28.70 27.96 31.26
N ALA A 305 -27.42 28.06 30.93
CA ALA A 305 -26.49 28.92 31.61
C ALA A 305 -27.00 30.35 31.38
N ARG A 306 -27.96 30.77 32.21
CA ARG A 306 -28.05 32.17 32.62
C ARG A 306 -26.70 32.46 33.23
N LEU A 307 -25.90 33.23 32.51
CA LEU A 307 -24.84 34.02 33.12
C LEU A 307 -25.42 34.63 34.41
N PRO A 308 -24.86 34.34 35.59
CA PRO A 308 -25.25 35.10 36.77
C PRO A 308 -24.77 36.53 36.53
N SER A 309 -25.74 37.45 36.50
CA SER A 309 -25.47 38.89 36.59
C SER A 309 -24.51 39.15 37.74
N VAL A 310 -23.49 39.95 37.44
CA VAL A 310 -22.56 40.52 38.40
C VAL A 310 -23.35 41.41 39.34
N THR A 311 -23.80 40.90 40.49
CA THR A 311 -24.05 41.74 41.67
C THR A 311 -24.11 40.92 42.95
N SER A 312 -23.20 41.27 43.88
CA SER A 312 -23.18 40.98 45.32
C SER A 312 -23.05 39.53 45.78
N LEU A 313 -21.93 39.20 46.42
CA LEU A 313 -21.87 38.57 47.75
C LEU A 313 -20.43 38.73 48.34
N PRO A 314 -20.26 38.59 49.68
CA PRO A 314 -19.22 39.22 50.48
C PRO A 314 -17.89 38.46 50.55
N MET A 315 -16.89 39.22 50.96
CA MET A 315 -15.51 38.85 51.29
C MET A 315 -15.43 37.73 52.36
N VAL A 316 -14.71 36.65 52.05
CA VAL A 316 -14.02 35.81 53.05
C VAL A 316 -12.61 35.49 52.51
N PRO A 317 -11.54 35.87 53.24
CA PRO A 317 -10.16 35.73 52.80
C PRO A 317 -9.61 34.37 53.24
N GLN A 318 -9.13 33.53 52.30
CA GLN A 318 -8.08 32.52 52.56
C GLN A 318 -7.61 31.68 51.36
N VAL A 319 -7.95 32.02 50.11
CA VAL A 319 -7.42 31.31 48.92
C VAL A 319 -6.56 32.20 48.03
N VAL A 320 -6.46 33.50 48.35
CA VAL A 320 -5.70 34.48 47.55
C VAL A 320 -4.20 34.45 47.86
N ASP A 321 -3.82 34.11 49.10
CA ASP A 321 -2.40 34.10 49.50
C ASP A 321 -1.58 32.96 48.85
N LYS A 322 -2.24 31.86 48.42
CA LYS A 322 -1.56 30.71 47.81
C LYS A 322 -1.50 30.76 46.28
N LEU A 323 -2.24 31.68 45.65
CA LEU A 323 -2.15 31.95 44.21
C LEU A 323 -1.08 33.00 43.88
N ASP A 324 -0.77 33.92 44.80
CA ASP A 324 0.29 34.92 44.60
C ASP A 324 1.72 34.37 44.82
N GLU A 325 1.88 33.31 45.64
CA GLU A 325 3.17 32.61 45.75
C GLU A 325 3.52 31.77 44.50
N LEU A 326 2.52 31.19 43.81
CA LEU A 326 2.77 30.42 42.59
C LEU A 326 2.84 31.31 41.32
N SER A 327 2.23 32.50 41.34
CA SER A 327 2.31 33.46 40.23
C SER A 327 3.63 34.24 40.20
N SER A 328 4.37 34.27 41.32
CA SER A 328 5.67 34.96 41.44
C SER A 328 6.89 34.08 41.06
N SER A 329 6.78 32.75 41.06
CA SER A 329 7.84 31.87 40.52
C SER A 329 7.72 31.54 39.02
N ALA A 330 6.57 31.74 38.38
CA ALA A 330 6.40 31.50 36.95
C ALA A 330 6.68 32.72 36.04
N ARG A 331 6.99 33.90 36.62
CA ARG A 331 7.34 35.12 35.88
C ARG A 331 8.85 35.32 35.68
N GLN A 332 9.68 34.35 36.04
CA GLN A 332 11.13 34.45 35.97
C GLN A 332 11.79 33.31 35.17
N ALA A 333 11.24 32.99 34.00
CA ALA A 333 11.98 32.33 32.94
C ALA A 333 11.43 32.80 31.58
N SER A 334 12.32 33.05 30.62
CA SER A 334 12.05 33.43 29.22
C SER A 334 11.62 34.89 28.90
N ARG A 335 12.37 35.88 29.42
CA ARG A 335 12.37 37.27 28.89
C ARG A 335 13.68 37.85 28.31
N PRO A 336 14.89 37.24 28.32
CA PRO A 336 16.06 37.88 27.71
C PRO A 336 16.23 37.67 26.18
N ALA A 337 15.60 36.66 25.58
CA ALA A 337 15.81 36.34 24.16
C ALA A 337 14.93 37.18 23.20
N VAL A 338 13.76 37.61 23.67
CA VAL A 338 12.77 38.33 22.85
C VAL A 338 13.11 39.83 22.76
N ASP A 339 13.68 40.42 23.81
CA ASP A 339 14.13 41.82 23.81
C ASP A 339 15.44 42.05 23.01
N PHE A 340 16.26 41.01 22.83
CA PHE A 340 17.43 41.05 21.96
C PHE A 340 17.03 41.06 20.47
N LEU A 341 16.09 40.19 20.09
CA LEU A 341 15.54 40.12 18.72
C LEU A 341 14.75 41.38 18.33
N LEU A 342 14.00 41.97 19.27
CA LEU A 342 13.22 43.20 19.03
C LEU A 342 14.10 44.47 18.93
N ARG A 343 15.33 44.45 19.46
CA ARG A 343 16.33 45.52 19.26
C ARG A 343 17.00 45.45 17.89
N GLU A 344 17.21 44.25 17.37
CA GLU A 344 17.90 44.04 16.09
C GLU A 344 16.99 44.33 14.89
N LEU A 345 15.68 44.11 15.03
CA LEU A 345 14.65 44.44 14.04
C LEU A 345 14.33 45.95 13.94
N ARG A 346 14.97 46.81 14.76
CA ARG A 346 14.75 48.27 14.79
C ARG A 346 15.87 49.09 14.14
N LYS A 347 16.87 48.46 13.52
CA LYS A 347 17.91 49.18 12.77
C LYS A 347 17.40 49.56 11.37
N PRO A 348 17.56 50.83 10.93
CA PRO A 348 17.18 51.23 9.58
C PRO A 348 18.08 50.54 8.54
N ILE A 349 17.49 50.07 7.45
CA ILE A 349 18.23 49.53 6.30
C ILE A 349 18.57 50.72 5.40
N GLU A 350 19.86 51.02 5.24
CA GLU A 350 20.36 51.99 4.28
C GLU A 350 20.65 51.29 2.95
N ILE A 351 20.00 51.74 1.87
CA ILE A 351 20.41 51.44 0.50
C ILE A 351 20.45 52.78 -0.25
N GLY A 352 21.64 53.20 -0.67
CA GLY A 352 21.81 54.30 -1.63
C GLY A 352 21.39 55.70 -1.15
N GLY A 353 21.56 56.05 0.12
CA GLY A 353 21.66 57.45 0.57
C GLY A 353 20.36 58.28 0.66
N ARG A 354 19.16 57.70 0.76
CA ARG A 354 17.94 58.45 1.13
C ARG A 354 17.01 57.68 2.06
N VAL A 355 16.50 58.36 3.10
CA VAL A 355 15.58 57.81 4.12
C VAL A 355 14.15 58.22 3.78
N ALA A 356 13.22 57.26 3.66
CA ALA A 356 11.78 57.51 3.44
C ALA A 356 10.97 57.42 4.75
N PRO A 357 9.93 58.25 4.97
CA PRO A 357 9.23 58.37 6.26
C PRO A 357 8.06 57.38 6.45
N ARG A 358 7.63 57.29 7.72
CA ARG A 358 7.03 56.15 8.41
C ARG A 358 5.54 55.83 8.15
N TRP A 359 4.87 56.46 7.18
CA TRP A 359 3.42 56.33 7.05
C TRP A 359 3.01 55.88 5.64
N LEU A 360 3.07 54.57 5.37
CA LEU A 360 2.05 53.92 4.56
C LEU A 360 1.97 52.41 4.93
N PRO A 361 0.80 51.92 5.38
CA PRO A 361 0.63 50.61 5.99
C PRO A 361 0.23 49.51 4.98
N LEU A 362 0.42 48.25 5.41
CA LEU A 362 -0.29 47.03 4.98
C LEU A 362 -0.91 47.05 3.56
N SER A 363 -0.08 46.96 2.53
CA SER A 363 -0.49 46.53 1.19
C SER A 363 0.70 46.11 0.29
N ALA A 364 1.94 46.42 0.68
CA ALA A 364 3.13 46.09 -0.10
C ALA A 364 3.91 44.83 0.34
N LEU A 365 3.44 44.06 1.32
CA LEU A 365 4.15 42.82 1.74
C LEU A 365 3.85 41.62 0.83
N VAL A 366 2.78 41.67 0.03
CA VAL A 366 2.43 40.59 -0.91
C VAL A 366 3.13 40.75 -2.28
N VAL A 367 3.66 41.93 -2.59
CA VAL A 367 4.34 42.17 -3.89
C VAL A 367 5.88 42.03 -3.78
N VAL A 368 6.48 42.25 -2.61
CA VAL A 368 7.95 42.11 -2.45
C VAL A 368 8.39 40.65 -2.33
N LEU A 369 7.56 39.75 -1.76
CA LEU A 369 7.90 38.32 -1.75
C LEU A 369 7.75 37.68 -3.15
N GLY A 370 6.84 38.22 -3.98
CA GLY A 370 6.65 37.81 -5.38
C GLY A 370 7.69 38.36 -6.37
N VAL A 371 8.50 39.34 -5.99
CA VAL A 371 9.58 39.88 -6.84
C VAL A 371 10.95 39.30 -6.47
N VAL A 372 11.17 38.89 -5.22
CA VAL A 372 12.44 38.23 -4.81
C VAL A 372 12.53 36.78 -5.33
N VAL A 373 11.41 36.06 -5.44
CA VAL A 373 11.41 34.70 -6.03
C VAL A 373 11.59 34.71 -7.55
N THR A 374 11.29 35.83 -8.22
CA THR A 374 11.42 35.96 -9.68
C THR A 374 12.78 36.56 -10.11
N ILE A 375 13.56 37.14 -9.19
CA ILE A 375 14.88 37.76 -9.48
C ILE A 375 16.07 36.85 -9.11
N VAL A 376 15.89 35.75 -8.36
CA VAL A 376 16.99 34.78 -8.14
C VAL A 376 17.03 33.67 -9.19
N ALA A 377 15.98 33.51 -10.01
CA ALA A 377 15.91 32.52 -11.10
C ALA A 377 16.12 33.10 -12.51
N VAL A 378 16.32 34.42 -12.68
CA VAL A 378 16.59 35.03 -13.99
C VAL A 378 17.66 36.11 -13.87
N ARG A 379 18.84 35.80 -14.45
CA ARG A 379 19.95 36.68 -14.83
C ARG A 379 20.99 37.07 -13.77
N GLY A 380 21.92 36.17 -13.52
CA GLY A 380 23.34 36.53 -13.70
C GLY A 380 23.66 36.45 -15.20
N GLY A 381 23.42 37.54 -15.91
CA GLY A 381 23.64 37.63 -17.36
C GLY A 381 23.54 39.08 -17.80
N GLU A 382 24.60 39.84 -17.56
CA GLU A 382 24.81 41.15 -18.16
C GLU A 382 25.30 41.04 -19.61
N PRO A 383 25.09 42.09 -20.42
CA PRO A 383 25.08 42.01 -21.87
C PRO A 383 26.45 42.30 -22.47
N SER A 384 26.80 41.57 -23.52
CA SER A 384 27.81 42.02 -24.49
C SER A 384 27.37 41.63 -25.89
N THR A 385 26.95 42.65 -26.64
CA THR A 385 26.83 42.59 -28.09
C THR A 385 28.22 42.54 -28.71
N GLY A 386 28.47 41.46 -29.44
CA GLY A 386 29.26 41.41 -30.67
C GLY A 386 30.76 41.69 -30.59
N SER A 387 31.57 40.65 -30.81
CA SER A 387 32.43 40.57 -32.00
C SER A 387 33.30 39.30 -31.98
N LEU A 388 33.61 38.86 -33.20
CA LEU A 388 34.39 37.70 -33.64
C LEU A 388 35.83 37.62 -33.10
N GLN A 389 36.44 36.46 -33.36
CA GLN A 389 37.87 36.07 -33.26
C GLN A 389 38.23 35.39 -31.91
N GLY A 390 38.88 34.23 -31.84
CA GLY A 390 39.69 33.50 -32.81
C GLY A 390 41.02 33.13 -32.13
N ALA A 391 41.37 31.83 -32.11
CA ALA A 391 42.65 31.27 -31.61
C ALA A 391 42.87 31.47 -30.08
N SER A 392 43.61 30.68 -29.31
CA SER A 392 44.61 29.62 -29.46
C SER A 392 44.78 29.07 -28.03
N GLY A 393 44.77 27.75 -27.78
CA GLY A 393 46.00 26.98 -27.63
C GLY A 393 46.88 27.43 -26.45
N THR A 394 46.91 26.68 -25.34
CA THR A 394 48.10 25.94 -24.86
C THR A 394 47.81 25.20 -23.54
N ALA A 395 48.45 24.05 -23.44
CA ALA A 395 48.43 23.10 -22.34
C ALA A 395 49.35 23.51 -21.18
N SER A 396 49.05 22.98 -19.99
CA SER A 396 49.96 22.44 -18.95
C SER A 396 49.12 22.28 -17.67
N GLY A 397 49.05 21.18 -16.91
CA GLY A 397 49.89 20.00 -16.79
C GLY A 397 50.01 19.67 -15.29
N ALA A 398 49.44 18.52 -14.88
CA ALA A 398 49.69 17.77 -13.63
C ALA A 398 49.27 18.46 -12.31
N THR A 399 48.77 17.83 -11.23
CA THR A 399 48.74 16.47 -10.64
C THR A 399 47.53 16.44 -9.69
N GLY A 400 46.72 15.38 -9.63
CA GLY A 400 46.85 14.35 -8.59
C GLY A 400 45.80 14.51 -7.48
N ASP A 401 45.01 13.45 -7.26
CA ASP A 401 44.12 13.12 -6.13
C ASP A 401 42.65 12.90 -6.55
N ASP A 402 42.41 11.75 -7.20
CA ASP A 402 41.06 11.16 -7.31
C ASP A 402 40.68 10.56 -5.95
N GLU A 403 40.13 11.39 -5.06
CA GLU A 403 39.28 10.90 -3.97
C GLU A 403 38.01 10.29 -4.57
N ASP A 404 37.61 9.13 -4.06
CA ASP A 404 36.34 8.43 -4.30
C ASP A 404 35.14 9.39 -4.24
N ASP A 405 34.81 10.03 -5.36
CA ASP A 405 33.55 10.75 -5.50
C ASP A 405 32.45 9.67 -5.58
N PRO A 406 31.52 9.60 -4.60
CA PRO A 406 30.47 8.58 -4.64
C PRO A 406 29.70 8.70 -5.96
N PRO A 407 29.33 7.58 -6.59
CA PRO A 407 28.67 7.60 -7.89
C PRO A 407 27.46 8.53 -7.86
N PRO A 408 27.20 9.26 -8.96
CA PRO A 408 26.16 10.28 -9.01
C PRO A 408 24.82 9.69 -8.54
N ARG A 409 24.38 10.09 -7.35
CA ARG A 409 23.10 9.64 -6.79
C ARG A 409 21.98 10.49 -7.36
N ARG A 410 20.89 9.83 -7.76
CA ARG A 410 19.65 10.52 -8.12
C ARG A 410 19.21 11.43 -6.98
N LYS A 411 18.89 12.68 -7.31
CA LYS A 411 18.34 13.64 -6.36
C LYS A 411 16.89 13.22 -6.06
N PRO A 412 16.50 13.01 -4.79
CA PRO A 412 15.15 12.57 -4.45
C PRO A 412 14.14 13.65 -4.83
N VAL A 413 13.13 13.27 -5.62
CA VAL A 413 12.01 14.15 -5.95
C VAL A 413 11.13 14.32 -4.70
N GLN A 414 10.59 15.52 -4.48
CA GLN A 414 9.56 15.73 -3.46
C GLN A 414 8.24 15.12 -3.94
N LEU A 415 8.07 13.81 -3.71
CA LEU A 415 6.78 13.14 -3.87
C LEU A 415 5.82 13.46 -2.72
N ASP A 416 4.53 13.49 -3.05
CA ASP A 416 3.43 13.48 -2.07
C ASP A 416 3.63 12.35 -1.04
N PRO A 417 3.55 12.63 0.28
CA PRO A 417 3.63 11.62 1.33
C PRO A 417 2.71 10.40 1.10
N ALA A 418 1.50 10.61 0.57
CA ALA A 418 0.56 9.52 0.30
C ALA A 418 1.07 8.61 -0.82
N LEU A 419 1.59 9.19 -1.90
CA LEU A 419 2.19 8.43 -3.00
C LEU A 419 3.44 7.67 -2.55
N ARG A 420 4.29 8.26 -1.69
CA ARG A 420 5.44 7.54 -1.13
C ARG A 420 5.02 6.29 -0.35
N GLN A 421 3.93 6.38 0.42
CA GLN A 421 3.41 5.23 1.15
C GLN A 421 2.92 4.12 0.21
N VAL A 422 2.25 4.49 -0.89
CA VAL A 422 1.84 3.54 -1.94
C VAL A 422 3.06 2.88 -2.60
N LEU A 423 4.08 3.67 -2.93
CA LEU A 423 5.31 3.14 -3.54
C LEU A 423 6.00 2.13 -2.62
N GLU A 424 6.15 2.45 -1.34
CA GLU A 424 6.75 1.53 -0.38
C GLU A 424 5.87 0.29 -0.14
N ALA A 425 4.55 0.44 -0.06
CA ALA A 425 3.64 -0.70 0.06
C ALA A 425 3.76 -1.63 -1.15
N ALA A 426 3.82 -1.09 -2.37
CA ALA A 426 3.97 -1.87 -3.60
C ALA A 426 5.30 -2.62 -3.63
N LYS A 427 6.41 -1.93 -3.31
CA LYS A 427 7.77 -2.52 -3.21
C LYS A 427 7.85 -3.63 -2.17
N ASN A 428 7.01 -3.58 -1.14
CA ASN A 428 6.91 -4.59 -0.09
C ASN A 428 5.89 -5.70 -0.38
N GLY A 429 5.26 -5.71 -1.57
CA GLY A 429 4.39 -6.79 -2.02
C GLY A 429 2.90 -6.62 -1.77
N SER A 430 2.42 -5.41 -1.46
CA SER A 430 0.98 -5.09 -1.42
C SER A 430 0.38 -5.14 -2.83
N ASP A 431 -0.66 -5.96 -3.02
CA ASP A 431 -1.35 -6.12 -4.31
C ASP A 431 -2.21 -4.90 -4.64
N THR A 432 -2.81 -4.28 -3.62
CA THR A 432 -3.61 -3.05 -3.76
C THR A 432 -2.74 -1.87 -4.16
N ALA A 433 -1.55 -1.75 -3.57
CA ALA A 433 -0.59 -0.72 -3.95
C ALA A 433 -0.03 -0.94 -5.37
N LEU A 434 0.26 -2.18 -5.76
CA LEU A 434 0.65 -2.49 -7.15
C LEU A 434 -0.46 -2.09 -8.13
N TYR A 435 -1.70 -2.48 -7.84
CA TYR A 435 -2.83 -2.15 -8.69
C TYR A 435 -3.02 -0.62 -8.79
N ALA A 436 -2.90 0.10 -7.67
CA ALA A 436 -2.94 1.56 -7.67
C ALA A 436 -1.85 2.18 -8.57
N LEU A 437 -0.64 1.62 -8.59
CA LEU A 437 0.41 2.06 -9.50
C LEU A 437 0.09 1.75 -10.98
N GLN A 438 -0.50 0.59 -11.26
CA GLN A 438 -0.88 0.18 -12.62
C GLN A 438 -1.98 1.06 -13.23
N GLN A 439 -2.87 1.63 -12.41
CA GLN A 439 -3.95 2.51 -12.88
C GLN A 439 -3.49 3.94 -13.20
N ARG A 440 -2.28 4.33 -12.78
CA ARG A 440 -1.72 5.64 -13.11
C ARG A 440 -1.31 5.68 -14.58
N THR A 441 -1.53 6.81 -15.23
CA THR A 441 -1.17 6.99 -16.64
C THR A 441 0.35 7.05 -16.80
N ASP A 442 0.86 6.43 -17.86
CA ASP A 442 2.31 6.38 -18.12
C ASP A 442 2.90 7.77 -18.38
N ALA A 443 2.11 8.71 -18.92
CA ALA A 443 2.54 10.07 -19.26
C ALA A 443 2.90 10.94 -18.04
N GLU A 444 2.35 10.62 -16.86
CA GLU A 444 2.53 11.40 -15.63
C GLU A 444 3.38 10.65 -14.59
N ARG A 445 3.89 9.46 -14.93
CA ARG A 445 4.56 8.58 -13.99
C ARG A 445 6.00 9.04 -13.73
N SER A 446 6.31 9.30 -12.47
CA SER A 446 7.69 9.61 -12.05
C SER A 446 8.61 8.39 -12.15
N VAL A 447 9.92 8.62 -12.15
CA VAL A 447 10.90 7.54 -12.21
C VAL A 447 10.81 6.61 -10.99
N ASP A 448 10.54 7.15 -9.81
CA ASP A 448 10.35 6.36 -8.58
C ASP A 448 9.11 5.46 -8.65
N GLU A 449 8.05 5.94 -9.31
CA GLU A 449 6.87 5.13 -9.60
C GLU A 449 7.17 3.98 -10.57
N TRP A 450 7.92 4.25 -11.64
CA TRP A 450 8.33 3.20 -12.58
C TRP A 450 9.19 2.13 -11.90
N LEU A 451 10.13 2.54 -11.03
CA LEU A 451 10.96 1.60 -10.27
C LEU A 451 10.14 0.77 -9.29
N ALA A 452 9.22 1.39 -8.55
CA ALA A 452 8.34 0.68 -7.62
C ALA A 452 7.42 -0.32 -8.34
N LEU A 453 6.85 0.09 -9.48
CA LEU A 453 6.00 -0.74 -10.32
C LEU A 453 6.78 -1.93 -10.86
N SER A 454 7.97 -1.69 -11.43
CA SER A 454 8.84 -2.76 -11.93
C SER A 454 9.19 -3.77 -10.84
N GLN A 455 9.60 -3.29 -9.67
CA GLN A 455 9.93 -4.15 -8.54
C GLN A 455 8.73 -5.00 -8.12
N ALA A 456 7.57 -4.38 -7.94
CA ALA A 456 6.35 -5.06 -7.54
C ALA A 456 5.90 -6.12 -8.56
N LEU A 457 6.03 -5.86 -9.86
CA LEU A 457 5.69 -6.80 -10.93
C LEU A 457 6.67 -7.98 -10.99
N LEU A 458 7.98 -7.70 -10.92
CA LEU A 458 9.00 -8.74 -10.91
C LEU A 458 8.87 -9.67 -9.69
N MET A 459 8.58 -9.13 -8.50
CA MET A 459 8.30 -9.93 -7.29
C MET A 459 7.16 -10.95 -7.45
N ARG A 460 6.24 -10.69 -8.39
CA ARG A 460 5.09 -11.54 -8.73
C ARG A 460 5.31 -12.36 -10.00
N LYS A 461 6.57 -12.44 -10.48
CA LYS A 461 6.96 -13.11 -11.73
C LYS A 461 6.18 -12.62 -12.96
N GLN A 462 5.63 -11.40 -12.92
CA GLN A 462 5.06 -10.75 -14.10
C GLN A 462 6.21 -10.12 -14.89
N VAL A 463 7.06 -10.97 -15.47
CA VAL A 463 8.39 -10.56 -15.98
C VAL A 463 8.27 -9.53 -17.10
N GLN A 464 7.47 -9.80 -18.13
CA GLN A 464 7.37 -8.88 -19.27
C GLN A 464 6.91 -7.47 -18.83
N ALA A 465 5.81 -7.38 -18.08
CA ALA A 465 5.31 -6.11 -17.57
C ALA A 465 6.31 -5.41 -16.63
N GLY A 466 7.02 -6.18 -15.81
CA GLY A 466 8.08 -5.65 -14.93
C GLY A 466 9.28 -5.09 -15.70
N LEU A 467 9.67 -5.74 -16.81
CA LEU A 467 10.72 -5.27 -17.71
C LEU A 467 10.28 -4.01 -18.46
N ASP A 468 9.05 -3.96 -18.96
CA ASP A 468 8.50 -2.79 -19.64
C ASP A 468 8.46 -1.57 -18.69
N ALA A 469 8.03 -1.79 -17.44
CA ALA A 469 8.09 -0.76 -16.41
C ALA A 469 9.52 -0.30 -16.10
N PHE A 470 10.49 -1.21 -16.11
CA PHE A 470 11.89 -0.85 -15.91
C PHE A 470 12.45 -0.04 -17.07
N ALA A 471 12.08 -0.38 -18.32
CA ALA A 471 12.42 0.42 -19.49
C ALA A 471 11.89 1.85 -19.35
N GLY A 472 10.67 2.02 -18.85
CA GLY A 472 10.08 3.33 -18.54
C GLY A 472 10.93 4.13 -17.55
N ALA A 473 11.42 3.50 -16.47
CA ALA A 473 12.30 4.15 -15.51
C ALA A 473 13.64 4.60 -16.13
N ILE A 474 14.23 3.76 -16.99
CA ILE A 474 15.50 4.04 -17.69
C ILE A 474 15.34 5.14 -18.73
N ALA A 475 14.20 5.18 -19.43
CA ALA A 475 13.89 6.23 -20.38
C ALA A 475 13.70 7.60 -19.70
N GLY A 476 13.14 7.61 -18.48
CA GLY A 476 12.97 8.83 -17.69
C GLY A 476 14.29 9.35 -17.09
N ASP A 477 15.18 8.46 -16.66
CA ASP A 477 16.52 8.82 -16.20
C ASP A 477 17.45 7.59 -16.37
N GLU A 478 18.58 7.78 -17.05
CA GLU A 478 19.47 6.65 -17.37
C GLU A 478 20.12 6.01 -16.13
N LEU A 479 20.25 6.72 -15.00
CA LEU A 479 20.82 6.16 -13.75
C LEU A 479 19.95 5.05 -13.14
N ALA A 480 18.72 4.83 -13.63
CA ALA A 480 17.82 3.77 -13.16
C ALA A 480 18.42 2.39 -13.40
N ARG A 481 19.24 2.25 -14.44
CA ARG A 481 19.90 0.99 -14.79
C ARG A 481 20.79 0.45 -13.65
N GLU A 482 21.17 1.30 -12.70
CA GLU A 482 21.99 0.95 -11.53
C GLU A 482 21.16 0.58 -10.29
N GLU A 483 19.83 0.54 -10.38
CA GLU A 483 18.96 0.23 -9.25
C GLU A 483 19.21 -1.20 -8.74
N LYS A 484 19.91 -1.30 -7.61
CA LYS A 484 20.42 -2.56 -7.06
C LYS A 484 19.32 -3.59 -6.82
N ALA A 485 18.14 -3.13 -6.40
CA ALA A 485 17.02 -4.02 -6.12
C ALA A 485 16.51 -4.73 -7.37
N LEU A 486 16.36 -3.99 -8.47
CA LEU A 486 15.92 -4.55 -9.75
C LEU A 486 17.01 -5.42 -10.38
N LEU A 487 18.28 -5.01 -10.33
CA LEU A 487 19.38 -5.85 -10.82
C LEU A 487 19.47 -7.19 -10.07
N GLY A 488 19.30 -7.19 -8.75
CA GLY A 488 19.25 -8.42 -7.96
C GLY A 488 18.04 -9.30 -8.32
N ALA A 489 16.89 -8.69 -8.62
CA ALA A 489 15.67 -9.38 -9.03
C ALA A 489 15.80 -10.03 -10.41
N LEU A 490 16.31 -9.28 -11.39
CA LEU A 490 16.62 -9.81 -12.73
C LEU A 490 17.60 -10.95 -12.62
N ARG A 491 18.63 -10.84 -11.77
CA ARG A 491 19.61 -11.91 -11.58
C ARG A 491 18.97 -13.16 -11.00
N HIS A 492 18.05 -13.03 -10.05
CA HIS A 492 17.31 -14.15 -9.49
C HIS A 492 16.46 -14.85 -10.55
N LEU A 493 15.67 -14.09 -11.30
CA LEU A 493 14.74 -14.61 -12.29
C LEU A 493 15.43 -15.11 -13.57
N ALA A 494 16.66 -14.67 -13.85
CA ALA A 494 17.43 -15.14 -15.00
C ALA A 494 17.85 -16.61 -14.89
N ASP A 495 17.86 -17.19 -13.68
CA ASP A 495 18.12 -18.63 -13.48
C ASP A 495 16.88 -19.50 -13.79
N ASP A 496 15.70 -18.90 -13.91
CA ASP A 496 14.46 -19.58 -14.28
C ASP A 496 14.35 -19.67 -15.81
N GLU A 497 14.29 -20.90 -16.34
CA GLU A 497 14.24 -21.15 -17.79
C GLU A 497 13.05 -20.47 -18.48
N ALA A 498 11.92 -20.32 -17.79
CA ALA A 498 10.74 -19.67 -18.35
C ALA A 498 10.94 -18.18 -18.63
N HIS A 499 11.89 -17.54 -17.93
CA HIS A 499 12.07 -16.09 -17.93
C HIS A 499 13.44 -15.63 -18.44
N ALA A 500 14.42 -16.55 -18.49
CA ALA A 500 15.81 -16.25 -18.84
C ALA A 500 15.95 -15.47 -20.15
N ASP A 501 15.26 -15.88 -21.22
CA ASP A 501 15.39 -15.24 -22.53
C ASP A 501 14.95 -13.77 -22.52
N ALA A 502 13.78 -13.49 -21.95
CA ALA A 502 13.23 -12.15 -21.88
C ALA A 502 14.14 -11.22 -21.06
N ILE A 503 14.63 -11.71 -19.92
CA ILE A 503 15.51 -10.94 -19.04
C ILE A 503 16.86 -10.66 -19.69
N LEU A 504 17.51 -11.69 -20.25
CA LEU A 504 18.85 -11.53 -20.82
C LEU A 504 18.82 -10.64 -22.08
N GLN A 505 17.78 -10.73 -22.89
CA GLN A 505 17.58 -9.83 -24.03
C GLN A 505 17.33 -8.39 -23.57
N PHE A 506 16.52 -8.19 -22.54
CA PHE A 506 16.32 -6.89 -21.94
C PHE A 506 17.64 -6.29 -21.43
N VAL A 507 18.42 -7.07 -20.68
CA VAL A 507 19.74 -6.68 -20.16
C VAL A 507 20.65 -6.20 -21.27
N ALA A 508 20.81 -7.01 -22.33
CA ALA A 508 21.68 -6.70 -23.46
C ALA A 508 21.27 -5.42 -24.21
N LYS A 509 19.98 -5.08 -24.19
CA LYS A 509 19.42 -3.93 -24.91
C LYS A 509 19.37 -2.65 -24.07
N HIS A 510 19.05 -2.74 -22.77
CA HIS A 510 18.64 -1.60 -21.96
C HIS A 510 19.62 -1.22 -20.83
N LEU A 511 20.46 -2.14 -20.34
CA LEU A 511 21.35 -1.83 -19.20
C LEU A 511 22.67 -1.16 -19.57
N GLY A 512 22.92 -0.97 -20.87
CA GLY A 512 24.07 -0.23 -21.36
C GLY A 512 25.42 -0.80 -20.87
N PRO A 513 26.31 -0.01 -20.25
CA PRO A 513 27.64 -0.46 -19.80
C PRO A 513 27.62 -1.66 -18.84
N ILE A 514 26.57 -1.78 -18.02
CA ILE A 514 26.43 -2.83 -17.00
C ILE A 514 26.02 -4.17 -17.62
N ALA A 515 25.46 -4.15 -18.84
CA ALA A 515 24.92 -5.34 -19.49
C ALA A 515 25.97 -6.45 -19.61
N GLY A 516 27.20 -6.10 -19.98
CA GLY A 516 28.29 -7.05 -20.10
C GLY A 516 28.64 -7.71 -18.77
N ASP A 517 28.74 -6.92 -17.70
CA ASP A 517 29.08 -7.42 -16.36
C ASP A 517 28.00 -8.37 -15.84
N PHE A 518 26.71 -8.03 -16.07
CA PHE A 518 25.57 -8.87 -15.70
C PHE A 518 25.56 -10.20 -16.47
N LEU A 519 25.70 -10.16 -17.80
CA LEU A 519 25.69 -11.37 -18.63
C LEU A 519 26.88 -12.28 -18.28
N PHE A 520 28.04 -11.71 -17.96
CA PHE A 520 29.18 -12.47 -17.48
C PHE A 520 28.91 -13.13 -16.12
N ASP A 521 28.22 -12.47 -15.19
CA ASP A 521 27.85 -13.04 -13.90
C ASP A 521 26.91 -14.26 -14.05
N VAL A 522 25.94 -14.19 -14.97
CA VAL A 522 25.06 -15.31 -15.30
C VAL A 522 25.85 -16.46 -15.93
N TRP A 523 26.71 -16.16 -16.91
CA TRP A 523 27.50 -17.18 -17.61
C TRP A 523 28.55 -17.88 -16.72
N SER A 524 29.20 -17.14 -15.82
CA SER A 524 30.42 -17.62 -15.14
C SER A 524 30.19 -18.41 -13.84
N LYS A 525 28.99 -18.35 -13.25
CA LYS A 525 28.72 -18.90 -11.91
C LYS A 525 28.26 -20.35 -11.86
N THR A 526 27.85 -20.94 -12.98
CA THR A 526 27.39 -22.33 -13.04
C THR A 526 28.37 -23.19 -13.84
N SER A 527 28.77 -24.33 -13.26
CA SER A 527 29.60 -25.33 -13.96
C SER A 527 28.82 -26.11 -15.01
N ALA A 528 27.49 -26.13 -14.92
CA ALA A 528 26.59 -26.78 -15.86
C ALA A 528 26.15 -25.80 -16.96
N LYS A 529 26.16 -26.25 -18.22
CA LYS A 529 25.56 -25.53 -19.34
C LYS A 529 24.03 -25.58 -19.22
N THR A 530 23.43 -24.48 -18.77
CA THR A 530 21.99 -24.26 -18.80
C THR A 530 21.60 -23.40 -20.01
N HIS A 531 20.30 -23.34 -20.33
CA HIS A 531 19.78 -22.42 -21.36
C HIS A 531 20.23 -20.97 -21.11
N ALA A 532 20.06 -20.49 -19.87
CA ALA A 532 20.46 -19.14 -19.46
C ALA A 532 21.96 -18.86 -19.67
N THR A 533 22.85 -19.81 -19.30
CA THR A 533 24.31 -19.63 -19.50
C THR A 533 24.71 -19.56 -20.97
N THR A 534 24.07 -20.39 -21.80
CA THR A 534 24.33 -20.43 -23.25
C THR A 534 23.87 -19.12 -23.87
N ARG A 535 22.67 -18.68 -23.52
CA ARG A 535 22.09 -17.44 -24.01
C ARG A 535 22.89 -16.20 -23.58
N ALA A 536 23.33 -16.16 -22.33
CA ALA A 536 24.17 -15.08 -21.82
C ALA A 536 25.50 -14.98 -22.59
N PHE A 537 26.12 -16.12 -22.90
CA PHE A 537 27.34 -16.17 -23.71
C PHE A 537 27.14 -15.66 -25.13
N GLU A 538 26.05 -16.05 -25.80
CA GLU A 538 25.70 -15.53 -27.13
C GLU A 538 25.55 -14.00 -27.12
N LEU A 539 24.86 -13.46 -26.11
CA LEU A 539 24.61 -12.03 -25.99
C LEU A 539 25.88 -11.23 -25.67
N LEU A 540 26.81 -11.79 -24.89
CA LEU A 540 28.16 -11.22 -24.68
C LEU A 540 28.94 -11.07 -25.99
N GLY A 541 28.69 -11.95 -26.96
CA GLY A 541 29.28 -11.90 -28.30
C GLY A 541 28.71 -10.82 -29.22
N THR A 542 27.61 -10.16 -28.84
CA THR A 542 26.96 -9.17 -29.71
C THR A 542 27.73 -7.85 -29.73
N ARG A 543 27.77 -7.21 -30.91
CA ARG A 543 28.46 -5.91 -31.09
C ARG A 543 27.95 -4.81 -30.16
N GLY A 544 26.66 -4.84 -29.80
CA GLY A 544 26.05 -3.86 -28.89
C GLY A 544 26.67 -3.92 -27.50
N VAL A 545 26.73 -5.13 -26.93
CA VAL A 545 27.33 -5.37 -25.61
C VAL A 545 28.83 -5.11 -25.64
N GLN A 546 29.57 -5.66 -26.62
CA GLN A 546 31.03 -5.52 -26.71
C GLN A 546 31.52 -4.07 -26.73
N LYS A 547 30.79 -3.18 -27.40
CA LYS A 547 31.14 -1.75 -27.48
C LYS A 547 31.08 -1.04 -26.13
N GLN A 548 30.21 -1.48 -25.22
CA GLN A 548 29.94 -0.81 -23.95
C GLN A 548 30.58 -1.50 -22.73
N MET A 549 31.12 -2.71 -22.93
CA MET A 549 31.80 -3.47 -21.86
C MET A 549 33.00 -2.73 -21.26
N SER A 550 33.16 -2.87 -19.95
CA SER A 550 34.33 -2.42 -19.21
C SER A 550 35.62 -3.10 -19.71
N ASP A 551 36.75 -2.39 -19.61
CA ASP A 551 38.05 -2.96 -19.99
C ASP A 551 38.45 -4.13 -19.09
N ALA A 552 38.07 -4.09 -17.82
CA ALA A 552 38.22 -5.19 -16.86
C ALA A 552 37.50 -6.47 -17.31
N LEU A 553 36.29 -6.34 -17.88
CA LEU A 553 35.57 -7.48 -18.42
C LEU A 553 36.18 -7.98 -19.74
N ARG A 554 36.56 -7.07 -20.64
CA ARG A 554 37.22 -7.44 -21.91
C ARG A 554 38.48 -8.27 -21.64
N ILE A 555 39.34 -7.81 -20.72
CA ILE A 555 40.57 -8.54 -20.40
C ILE A 555 40.28 -9.90 -19.76
N ALA A 556 39.21 -10.02 -18.97
CA ALA A 556 38.79 -11.31 -18.41
C ALA A 556 38.32 -12.30 -19.48
N LEU A 557 37.65 -11.83 -20.54
CA LEU A 557 37.29 -12.66 -21.70
C LEU A 557 38.52 -13.01 -22.56
N ASP A 558 39.39 -12.05 -22.84
CA ASP A 558 40.63 -12.26 -23.59
C ASP A 558 41.50 -13.34 -22.93
N LEU A 559 41.62 -13.31 -21.59
CA LEU A 559 42.32 -14.33 -20.81
C LEU A 559 41.69 -15.71 -20.95
N ARG A 560 40.35 -15.82 -21.00
CA ARG A 560 39.66 -17.11 -21.15
C ARG A 560 39.72 -17.65 -22.58
N ALA A 561 39.88 -16.78 -23.57
CA ALA A 561 40.00 -17.14 -24.98
C ALA A 561 41.45 -17.44 -25.41
N ALA A 562 42.45 -17.01 -24.63
CA ALA A 562 43.84 -17.36 -24.89
C ALA A 562 44.09 -18.86 -24.67
N GLU A 563 44.90 -19.46 -25.53
CA GLU A 563 45.26 -20.88 -25.49
C GLU A 563 46.78 -21.07 -25.39
N LYS A 564 47.55 -20.12 -25.93
CA LYS A 564 49.01 -20.22 -26.05
C LYS A 564 49.72 -19.39 -24.99
N CYS A 565 50.87 -19.89 -24.55
CA CYS A 565 51.68 -19.24 -23.52
C CYS A 565 52.00 -17.76 -23.85
N GLU A 566 52.36 -17.47 -25.11
CA GLU A 566 52.69 -16.12 -25.57
C GLU A 566 51.49 -15.17 -25.58
N GLN A 567 50.27 -15.70 -25.73
CA GLN A 567 49.06 -14.89 -25.67
C GLN A 567 48.82 -14.42 -24.23
N TYR A 568 48.93 -15.32 -23.26
CA TYR A 568 48.84 -14.95 -21.84
C TYR A 568 49.88 -13.91 -21.47
N ALA A 569 51.14 -14.11 -21.86
CA ALA A 569 52.23 -13.18 -21.55
C ALA A 569 51.93 -11.74 -22.02
N LYS A 570 51.31 -11.58 -23.19
CA LYS A 570 50.91 -10.26 -23.71
C LYS A 570 49.76 -9.60 -22.95
N LEU A 571 48.91 -10.40 -22.29
CA LEU A 571 47.74 -9.89 -21.56
C LEU A 571 48.11 -9.47 -20.12
N LEU A 572 49.11 -10.11 -19.49
CA LEU A 572 49.47 -9.87 -18.08
C LEU A 572 49.67 -8.39 -17.70
N PRO A 573 50.37 -7.54 -18.47
CA PRO A 573 50.51 -6.12 -18.12
C PRO A 573 49.18 -5.36 -18.10
N ARG A 574 48.25 -5.71 -18.99
CA ARG A 574 46.91 -5.11 -18.99
C ARG A 574 46.08 -5.62 -17.81
N VAL A 575 46.21 -6.90 -17.46
CA VAL A 575 45.55 -7.48 -16.27
C VAL A 575 46.03 -6.79 -15.00
N GLU A 576 47.32 -6.50 -14.89
CA GLU A 576 47.86 -5.73 -13.77
C GLU A 576 47.22 -4.34 -13.66
N GLN A 577 47.04 -3.65 -14.79
CA GLN A 577 46.48 -2.29 -14.83
C GLN A 577 44.97 -2.24 -14.57
N VAL A 578 44.18 -3.11 -15.22
CA VAL A 578 42.71 -3.00 -15.22
C VAL A 578 41.98 -4.29 -14.82
N GLY A 579 42.67 -5.41 -14.63
CA GLY A 579 42.06 -6.67 -14.25
C GLY A 579 41.46 -6.64 -12.85
N ASP A 580 40.38 -7.39 -12.67
CA ASP A 580 39.65 -7.55 -11.40
C ASP A 580 39.45 -9.02 -11.04
N GLU A 581 38.64 -9.28 -10.01
CA GLU A 581 38.39 -10.63 -9.50
C GLU A 581 37.96 -11.68 -10.54
N ARG A 582 37.41 -11.26 -11.70
CA ARG A 582 37.00 -12.16 -12.79
C ARG A 582 38.19 -12.81 -13.50
N THR A 583 39.36 -12.17 -13.43
CA THR A 583 40.62 -12.68 -14.01
C THR A 583 41.31 -13.71 -13.10
N LEU A 584 40.95 -13.79 -11.82
CA LEU A 584 41.67 -14.60 -10.84
C LEU A 584 41.61 -16.10 -11.11
N THR A 585 40.49 -16.59 -11.67
CA THR A 585 40.34 -18.04 -11.94
C THR A 585 41.34 -18.50 -13.02
N PRO A 586 41.38 -17.89 -14.23
CA PRO A 586 42.44 -18.15 -15.19
C PRO A 586 43.85 -17.97 -14.63
N LEU A 587 44.12 -16.87 -13.91
CA LEU A 587 45.46 -16.60 -13.38
C LEU A 587 45.90 -17.66 -12.37
N ARG A 588 44.98 -18.19 -11.53
CA ARG A 588 45.30 -19.26 -10.58
C ARG A 588 45.73 -20.55 -11.29
N GLU A 589 45.10 -20.88 -12.41
CA GLU A 589 45.51 -22.00 -13.24
C GLU A 589 46.89 -21.77 -13.87
N LEU A 590 47.15 -20.55 -14.39
CA LEU A 590 48.45 -20.19 -14.96
C LEU A 590 49.60 -20.20 -13.92
N ARG A 591 49.30 -20.02 -12.63
CA ARG A 591 50.28 -20.09 -11.53
C ARG A 591 50.67 -21.52 -11.15
N LYS A 592 49.95 -22.54 -11.61
CA LYS A 592 50.36 -23.93 -11.38
C LYS A 592 51.61 -24.24 -12.18
N GLU A 593 52.67 -24.66 -11.50
CA GLU A 593 53.95 -25.05 -12.11
C GLU A 593 53.97 -26.52 -12.58
N ARG A 594 52.87 -27.25 -12.39
CA ARG A 594 52.72 -28.67 -12.75
C ARG A 594 51.31 -28.94 -13.24
N GLY A 595 51.17 -29.88 -14.17
CA GLY A 595 49.87 -30.31 -14.70
C GLY A 595 49.87 -30.70 -16.18
N CYS A 596 51.00 -30.53 -16.88
CA CYS A 596 51.17 -30.88 -18.28
C CYS A 596 52.16 -32.04 -18.49
N GLY A 597 52.18 -32.56 -19.73
CA GLY A 597 52.95 -33.75 -20.10
C GLY A 597 52.30 -35.06 -19.66
N GLU A 598 52.74 -36.19 -20.19
CA GLU A 598 52.16 -37.51 -19.90
C GLU A 598 52.26 -37.89 -18.41
N SER A 599 53.22 -37.31 -17.69
CA SER A 599 53.42 -37.53 -16.25
C SER A 599 52.69 -36.52 -15.35
N GLY A 600 52.12 -35.46 -15.93
CA GLY A 600 51.49 -34.34 -15.19
C GLY A 600 52.47 -33.51 -14.35
N ARG A 601 53.79 -33.69 -14.52
CA ARG A 601 54.82 -33.00 -13.72
C ARG A 601 55.39 -31.76 -14.39
N ASP A 602 55.11 -31.56 -15.67
CA ASP A 602 55.69 -30.45 -16.43
C ASP A 602 54.85 -29.18 -16.25
N ASP A 603 55.53 -28.04 -16.32
CA ASP A 603 54.90 -26.71 -16.32
C ASP A 603 54.23 -26.48 -17.67
N CYS A 604 52.93 -26.18 -17.64
CA CYS A 604 52.15 -25.86 -18.83
C CYS A 604 52.55 -24.52 -19.46
N TYR A 605 53.11 -23.60 -18.68
CA TYR A 605 53.34 -22.21 -19.10
C TYR A 605 54.71 -21.66 -18.69
N PRO A 606 55.82 -22.32 -19.08
CA PRO A 606 57.17 -21.91 -18.67
C PRO A 606 57.54 -20.50 -19.16
N CYS A 607 56.91 -20.02 -20.24
CA CYS A 607 57.15 -18.66 -20.74
C CYS A 607 56.73 -17.57 -19.73
N LEU A 608 55.80 -17.86 -18.82
CA LEU A 608 55.28 -16.93 -17.81
C LEU A 608 56.13 -16.86 -16.54
N ARG A 609 57.21 -17.65 -16.46
CA ARG A 609 58.10 -17.73 -15.27
C ARG A 609 59.31 -16.80 -15.36
N LYS A 610 59.53 -16.18 -16.52
CA LYS A 610 60.73 -15.37 -16.79
C LYS A 610 60.73 -14.05 -16.04
N ASP A 611 59.57 -13.52 -15.70
CA ASP A 611 59.37 -12.27 -14.99
C ASP A 611 58.34 -12.43 -13.85
N LYS A 612 58.15 -11.38 -13.05
CA LYS A 612 57.14 -11.34 -11.97
C LYS A 612 55.77 -10.86 -12.45
N ALA A 613 55.52 -10.77 -13.76
CA ALA A 613 54.30 -10.16 -14.28
C ALA A 613 53.05 -10.96 -13.90
N LEU A 614 53.13 -12.29 -13.84
CA LEU A 614 52.01 -13.14 -13.45
C LEU A 614 51.58 -12.93 -11.99
N ASP A 615 52.55 -12.87 -11.07
CA ASP A 615 52.26 -12.64 -9.65
C ASP A 615 51.81 -11.19 -9.39
N ALA A 616 52.38 -10.21 -10.10
CA ALA A 616 51.95 -8.82 -10.04
C ALA A 616 50.49 -8.66 -10.53
N ALA A 617 50.18 -9.23 -11.70
CA ALA A 617 48.83 -9.25 -12.26
C ALA A 617 47.83 -9.93 -11.32
N TYR A 618 48.17 -11.08 -10.75
CA TYR A 618 47.32 -11.78 -9.78
C TYR A 618 47.06 -10.93 -8.53
N THR A 619 48.11 -10.31 -7.98
CA THR A 619 48.01 -9.51 -6.75
C THR A 619 47.16 -8.26 -6.98
N GLN A 620 47.38 -7.53 -8.08
CA GLN A 620 46.60 -6.34 -8.40
C GLN A 620 45.14 -6.67 -8.72
N ALA A 621 44.90 -7.73 -9.50
CA ALA A 621 43.54 -8.17 -9.78
C ALA A 621 42.78 -8.60 -8.52
N ALA A 622 43.46 -9.16 -7.51
CA ALA A 622 42.84 -9.55 -6.25
C ALA A 622 42.35 -8.36 -5.40
N LEU A 623 42.92 -7.17 -5.61
CA LEU A 623 42.54 -5.94 -4.92
C LEU A 623 41.28 -5.30 -5.53
N ARG A 624 40.96 -5.57 -6.80
CA ARG A 624 39.83 -4.96 -7.51
C ARG A 624 38.62 -5.89 -7.53
N LYS A 625 37.49 -5.42 -7.01
CA LYS A 625 36.21 -6.15 -7.01
C LYS A 625 35.44 -5.95 -8.30
N ALA A 626 34.80 -7.01 -8.79
CA ALA A 626 33.91 -6.91 -9.93
C ALA A 626 32.51 -6.44 -9.46
N PRO A 627 31.70 -5.86 -10.36
CA PRO A 627 30.31 -5.53 -10.06
C PRO A 627 29.56 -6.76 -9.54
N GLN A 628 28.82 -6.58 -8.44
CA GLN A 628 28.03 -7.64 -7.83
C GLN A 628 26.54 -7.38 -8.00
N PHE A 629 25.80 -8.46 -8.28
CA PHE A 629 24.34 -8.47 -8.39
C PHE A 629 23.76 -9.37 -7.28
N PRO A 630 23.83 -8.95 -6.01
CA PRO A 630 23.46 -9.80 -4.90
C PRO A 630 21.96 -10.12 -4.93
N LEU A 631 21.62 -11.39 -4.71
CA LEU A 631 20.24 -11.82 -4.50
C LEU A 631 19.72 -11.17 -3.21
N LEU A 632 18.72 -10.30 -3.32
CA LEU A 632 18.11 -9.67 -2.16
C LEU A 632 17.26 -10.69 -1.40
N ARG A 633 17.81 -11.23 -0.30
CA ARG A 633 17.13 -12.19 0.59
C ARG A 633 15.80 -11.70 1.18
N ARG A 634 15.49 -10.40 1.08
CA ARG A 634 14.27 -9.79 1.62
C ARG A 634 13.08 -9.88 0.67
N TRP A 635 13.27 -10.25 -0.60
CA TRP A 635 12.16 -10.37 -1.54
C TRP A 635 11.37 -11.65 -1.24
N ARG A 636 10.13 -11.48 -0.76
CA ARG A 636 9.16 -12.56 -0.69
C ARG A 636 8.55 -12.74 -2.09
N TRP A 637 9.14 -13.64 -2.86
CA TRP A 637 8.61 -14.03 -4.17
C TRP A 637 7.27 -14.73 -3.96
N LYS A 638 6.21 -14.21 -4.57
CA LYS A 638 4.91 -14.90 -4.59
C LYS A 638 5.01 -16.03 -5.60
N GLY A 639 4.71 -17.25 -5.13
CA GLY A 639 4.88 -18.53 -5.83
C GLY A 639 3.96 -18.63 -7.02
#